data_AF-A0A8C5CNB0-F1
#
_entry.id   AF-A0A8C5CNB0-F1
#
_cell.length_a   1.000
_cell.length_b   1.000
_cell.length_c   1.000
_cell.angle_alpha   90.00
_cell.angle_beta   90.00
_cell.angle_gamma   90.00
#
_symmetry.space_group_name_H-M   'P 1'
#
loop_
_entity.id
_entity.type
_entity.pdbx_description
1 polymer ?
#
loop_
_entity_poly.entity_id
_entity_poly.type
_entity_poly.pdbx_seq_one_letter_code
_entity_poly.pdbx_strand_id
1 'polypeptide(L)'
;MDLYYIYLKQVGGIYTVIQTKAKITVDEWGENYFMMGPYYEHNFQTQVEACEAPLPAIRGAMDALISNGCQVFFGRWLIEGSPYVLLFDVGGASGNLDRWKGDLWDSCNIGLPSHDHEAGDALILGSLVAWFFKELTDRLGDAPNVIAHFHEWQAGAGLILSRARKIPMATVFTTHATLLGRYLCAENVDFYNNLGKFDIDREAGERQIYHRYCLERAAVHCAHVFTTVSQITAVEAQHILQRKPDVITPNGLNVKKFSAMHEFQNMHCSSKARIQEFVRGHFYGHLDFNLEKTLYFFIAGRYEFSNKGADLFLEALSRLNYLLRVHKEDVTVVVFFIMPAKTNNFNVESLKGQAIRKQLWDTAQGMKEKFGKRLYEALLKGEIPEMNNILDRDDFSVMKRAIYATQRHTLPPVTTHNMLDDATDPILANVRRIGLFNARSDRVKIVFHPEFLSSTSPLLPMDYEEFVRGCNLGVFPSYYEPWGYTPGECTVMGIPSVTTNLSGFGCFMEEHVSDPAAYGIYVVDRRFRSAHESCSQLTQFMFGFCQQSRRQRIIQRNRTERLSDLLDWRFLGRFYVHARLLALSRAFPDKYEMDPMAPPKAEGFRYPRPYSVPPSPSASLHSTPHHSDAEDDDDEDEPYDEDEEAERDRMNIKTPFVLGVLGEEAAARRRSRARGGGTRDETRDRERGGLEGTRGD
;
A
#
# COMPACT_ATOMS: atom_id res chain seq x y z
N MET A 1 6.05 23.32 -6.72
CA MET A 1 4.97 23.01 -7.68
C MET A 1 5.14 21.57 -8.16
N ASP A 2 4.76 20.58 -7.35
CA ASP A 2 5.02 19.19 -7.73
C ASP A 2 4.36 18.80 -9.06
N LEU A 3 5.18 18.62 -10.09
CA LEU A 3 4.70 18.13 -11.37
C LEU A 3 4.38 16.64 -11.36
N TYR A 4 3.18 16.30 -10.92
CA TYR A 4 2.66 14.96 -11.17
C TYR A 4 2.48 14.69 -12.66
N TYR A 5 2.61 13.43 -13.01
CA TYR A 5 1.96 12.83 -14.16
C TYR A 5 0.68 12.21 -13.61
N ILE A 6 -0.36 13.03 -13.41
CA ILE A 6 -1.71 12.54 -13.15
C ILE A 6 -2.18 11.93 -14.45
N TYR A 7 -1.85 10.67 -14.67
CA TYR A 7 -2.71 9.85 -15.49
C TYR A 7 -4.08 9.88 -14.79
N LEU A 8 -4.98 10.74 -15.26
CA LEU A 8 -6.37 10.77 -14.79
C LEU A 8 -7.07 9.45 -15.14
N LYS A 9 -6.46 8.63 -16.02
CA LYS A 9 -6.82 7.23 -16.15
C LYS A 9 -6.55 6.55 -14.79
N GLN A 10 -7.61 6.06 -14.16
CA GLN A 10 -7.61 5.22 -12.96
C GLN A 10 -6.84 3.90 -13.22
N VAL A 11 -5.52 3.98 -13.43
CA VAL A 11 -4.67 2.89 -13.87
C VAL A 11 -3.52 2.74 -12.88
N GLY A 12 -3.67 1.75 -12.00
CA GLY A 12 -2.59 1.26 -11.14
C GLY A 12 -2.43 2.00 -9.81
N GLY A 13 -1.49 1.49 -9.00
CA GLY A 13 -1.29 1.95 -7.62
C GLY A 13 -0.77 3.38 -7.45
N ILE A 14 -0.20 3.99 -8.51
CA ILE A 14 0.31 5.36 -8.45
C ILE A 14 -0.85 6.36 -8.29
N TYR A 15 -1.98 6.12 -8.95
CA TYR A 15 -3.19 6.93 -8.75
C TYR A 15 -3.58 6.97 -7.27
N THR A 16 -3.57 5.83 -6.58
CA THR A 16 -3.88 5.72 -5.15
C THR A 16 -2.87 6.49 -4.28
N VAL A 17 -1.56 6.40 -4.57
CA VAL A 17 -0.54 7.19 -3.85
C VAL A 17 -0.84 8.66 -3.95
N ILE A 18 -1.03 9.13 -5.19
CA ILE A 18 -1.20 10.53 -5.48
C ILE A 18 -2.50 11.05 -4.85
N GLN A 19 -3.59 10.30 -5.02
CA GLN A 19 -4.91 10.63 -4.47
C GLN A 19 -4.87 10.73 -2.95
N THR A 20 -4.30 9.73 -2.25
CA THR A 20 -4.29 9.72 -0.79
C THR A 20 -3.31 10.74 -0.21
N LYS A 21 -2.16 10.98 -0.86
CA LYS A 21 -1.17 11.99 -0.46
C LYS A 21 -1.62 13.44 -0.72
N ALA A 22 -2.62 13.65 -1.58
CA ALA A 22 -3.04 14.98 -2.00
C ALA A 22 -3.38 15.86 -0.79
N LYS A 23 -4.19 15.34 0.15
CA LYS A 23 -4.58 16.08 1.36
C LYS A 23 -3.39 16.60 2.14
N ILE A 24 -2.45 15.74 2.55
CA ILE A 24 -1.32 16.18 3.37
C ILE A 24 -0.44 17.20 2.65
N THR A 25 -0.35 17.08 1.31
CA THR A 25 0.45 18.00 0.51
C THR A 25 -0.24 19.36 0.34
N VAL A 26 -1.58 19.39 0.20
CA VAL A 26 -2.36 20.62 0.19
C VAL A 26 -2.34 21.28 1.57
N ASP A 27 -2.44 20.52 2.66
CA ASP A 27 -2.32 21.05 4.02
C ASP A 27 -0.95 21.73 4.24
N GLU A 28 0.11 21.25 3.56
CA GLU A 28 1.48 21.81 3.60
C GLU A 28 1.67 23.04 2.68
N TRP A 29 1.21 22.97 1.43
CA TRP A 29 1.53 23.97 0.39
C TRP A 29 0.40 24.93 0.04
N GLY A 30 -0.83 24.64 0.48
CA GLY A 30 -2.04 25.39 0.14
C GLY A 30 -2.21 25.56 -1.37
N GLU A 31 -2.47 26.79 -1.79
CA GLU A 31 -2.70 27.15 -3.20
C GLU A 31 -1.43 27.14 -4.07
N ASN A 32 -0.26 26.88 -3.50
CA ASN A 32 1.00 26.74 -4.25
C ASN A 32 1.25 25.31 -4.78
N TYR A 33 0.31 24.39 -4.51
CA TYR A 33 0.35 23.03 -4.99
C TYR A 33 -0.55 22.84 -6.21
N PHE A 34 0.08 22.42 -7.30
CA PHE A 34 -0.56 22.15 -8.57
C PHE A 34 -0.08 20.81 -9.04
N MET A 35 -0.99 20.01 -9.56
CA MET A 35 -0.68 18.72 -10.14
C MET A 35 -0.91 18.80 -11.65
N MET A 36 -0.13 18.06 -12.43
CA MET A 36 -0.23 18.12 -13.89
C MET A 36 -0.54 16.75 -14.48
N GLY A 37 -0.99 16.65 -15.73
CA GLY A 37 -1.25 15.35 -16.36
C GLY A 37 -1.89 15.45 -17.75
N PRO A 38 -2.09 14.34 -18.46
CA PRO A 38 -2.89 14.35 -19.68
C PRO A 38 -4.38 14.62 -19.40
N TYR A 39 -5.01 15.35 -20.30
CA TYR A 39 -6.45 15.56 -20.31
C TYR A 39 -7.19 14.34 -20.87
N TYR A 40 -8.22 13.90 -20.15
CA TYR A 40 -9.20 12.92 -20.62
C TYR A 40 -10.60 13.48 -20.34
N GLU A 41 -11.39 13.68 -21.39
CA GLU A 41 -12.68 14.38 -21.31
C GLU A 41 -13.63 13.78 -20.26
N HIS A 42 -13.82 12.46 -20.29
CA HIS A 42 -14.70 11.77 -19.35
C HIS A 42 -14.26 11.96 -17.89
N ASN A 43 -12.96 11.86 -17.62
CA ASN A 43 -12.40 11.97 -16.27
C ASN A 43 -12.43 13.42 -15.78
N PHE A 44 -12.23 14.39 -16.67
CA PHE A 44 -12.38 15.80 -16.33
C PHE A 44 -13.82 16.12 -15.93
N GLN A 45 -14.80 15.71 -16.73
CA GLN A 45 -16.22 15.96 -16.46
C GLN A 45 -16.73 15.29 -15.18
N THR A 46 -16.17 14.14 -14.80
CA THR A 46 -16.64 13.36 -13.64
C THR A 46 -15.85 13.61 -12.36
N GLN A 47 -14.59 14.04 -12.45
CA GLN A 47 -13.69 14.14 -11.30
C GLN A 47 -13.12 15.54 -11.10
N VAL A 48 -13.30 16.49 -12.01
CA VAL A 48 -12.67 17.82 -11.90
C VAL A 48 -13.73 18.92 -11.93
N GLU A 49 -13.65 19.81 -10.94
CA GLU A 49 -14.40 21.06 -10.94
C GLU A 49 -13.59 22.13 -11.68
N ALA A 50 -14.05 22.51 -12.87
CA ALA A 50 -13.42 23.55 -13.66
C ALA A 50 -13.49 24.91 -12.91
N CYS A 51 -12.37 25.60 -12.84
CA CYS A 51 -12.27 26.94 -12.25
C CYS A 51 -11.21 27.77 -12.98
N GLU A 52 -11.11 29.07 -12.64
CA GLU A 52 -10.02 29.89 -13.16
C GLU A 52 -8.73 29.69 -12.36
N ALA A 53 -7.59 29.75 -13.04
CA ALA A 53 -6.28 29.75 -12.38
C ALA A 53 -6.14 30.98 -11.46
N PRO A 54 -5.85 30.80 -10.16
CA PRO A 54 -5.79 31.90 -9.20
C PRO A 54 -4.55 32.78 -9.39
N LEU A 55 -3.44 32.20 -9.87
CA LEU A 55 -2.18 32.91 -10.06
C LEU A 55 -2.07 33.46 -11.50
N PRO A 56 -1.84 34.78 -11.69
CA PRO A 56 -1.68 35.37 -13.02
C PRO A 56 -0.54 34.76 -13.84
N ALA A 57 0.55 34.35 -13.19
CA ALA A 57 1.68 33.69 -13.85
C ALA A 57 1.30 32.32 -14.43
N ILE A 58 0.44 31.57 -13.74
CA ILE A 58 -0.10 30.29 -14.24
C ILE A 58 -1.02 30.54 -15.43
N ARG A 59 -1.95 31.50 -15.31
CA ARG A 59 -2.85 31.90 -16.39
C ARG A 59 -2.07 32.31 -17.64
N GLY A 60 -1.09 33.21 -17.48
CA GLY A 60 -0.26 33.68 -18.60
C GLY A 60 0.63 32.60 -19.22
N ALA A 61 1.02 31.56 -18.46
CA ALA A 61 1.72 30.40 -19.01
C ALA A 61 0.76 29.49 -19.81
N MET A 62 -0.46 29.27 -19.32
CA MET A 62 -1.50 28.54 -20.05
C MET A 62 -1.87 29.27 -21.34
N ASP A 63 -2.10 30.58 -21.28
CA ASP A 63 -2.47 31.41 -22.43
C ASP A 63 -1.40 31.37 -23.53
N ALA A 64 -0.12 31.28 -23.17
CA ALA A 64 0.96 31.14 -24.13
C ALA A 64 0.88 29.82 -24.91
N LEU A 65 0.58 28.70 -24.24
CA LEU A 65 0.36 27.41 -24.91
C LEU A 65 -0.91 27.45 -25.79
N ILE A 66 -2.00 28.01 -25.26
CA ILE A 66 -3.28 28.12 -25.98
C ILE A 66 -3.17 28.99 -27.24
N SER A 67 -2.48 30.12 -27.14
CA SER A 67 -2.24 31.02 -28.28
C SER A 67 -1.39 30.38 -29.39
N ASN A 68 -0.65 29.32 -29.06
CA ASN A 68 0.14 28.54 -30.03
C ASN A 68 -0.54 27.22 -30.44
N GLY A 69 -1.86 27.10 -30.24
CA GLY A 69 -2.67 26.00 -30.77
C GLY A 69 -2.67 24.73 -29.92
N CYS A 70 -2.14 24.75 -28.69
CA CYS A 70 -2.30 23.66 -27.72
C CYS A 70 -3.55 23.88 -26.85
N GLN A 71 -4.05 22.85 -26.17
CA GLN A 71 -5.14 23.01 -25.20
C GLN A 71 -4.68 22.61 -23.80
N VAL A 72 -5.03 23.46 -22.82
CA VAL A 72 -4.72 23.24 -21.41
C VAL A 72 -5.97 23.53 -20.59
N PHE A 73 -6.35 22.60 -19.72
CA PHE A 73 -7.52 22.68 -18.86
C PHE A 73 -7.09 22.85 -17.41
N PHE A 74 -7.85 23.63 -16.64
CA PHE A 74 -7.57 23.90 -15.23
C PHE A 74 -8.80 23.62 -14.37
N GLY A 75 -8.57 23.11 -13.17
CA GLY A 75 -9.64 22.86 -12.21
C GLY A 75 -9.15 22.41 -10.85
N ARG A 76 -10.08 21.97 -10.02
CA ARG A 76 -9.82 21.28 -8.74
C ARG A 76 -10.23 19.83 -8.84
N TRP A 77 -9.35 18.92 -8.42
CA TRP A 77 -9.68 17.51 -8.39
C TRP A 77 -10.63 17.22 -7.22
N LEU A 78 -11.77 16.58 -7.51
CA LEU A 78 -12.84 16.25 -6.55
C LEU A 78 -12.45 15.06 -5.64
N ILE A 79 -11.39 15.25 -4.87
CA ILE A 79 -10.88 14.33 -3.86
C ILE A 79 -10.60 15.08 -2.55
N GLU A 80 -10.25 14.34 -1.50
CA GLU A 80 -9.86 14.92 -0.22
C GLU A 80 -8.64 15.87 -0.40
N GLY A 81 -8.76 17.10 0.12
CA GLY A 81 -7.78 18.18 -0.06
C GLY A 81 -8.04 19.09 -1.27
N SER A 82 -8.84 18.67 -2.26
CA SER A 82 -9.21 19.49 -3.43
C SER A 82 -8.03 20.21 -4.12
N PRO A 83 -6.98 19.48 -4.55
CA PRO A 83 -5.79 20.10 -5.14
C PRO A 83 -6.08 20.70 -6.53
N TYR A 84 -5.33 21.73 -6.91
CA TYR A 84 -5.38 22.27 -8.27
C TYR A 84 -4.76 21.29 -9.28
N VAL A 85 -5.38 21.19 -10.45
CA VAL A 85 -4.92 20.36 -11.57
C VAL A 85 -4.78 21.16 -12.86
N LEU A 86 -3.72 20.87 -13.63
CA LEU A 86 -3.41 21.40 -14.96
C LEU A 86 -3.31 20.22 -15.94
N LEU A 87 -4.23 20.15 -16.89
CA LEU A 87 -4.37 18.97 -17.77
C LEU A 87 -4.15 19.35 -19.22
N PHE A 88 -3.24 18.64 -19.88
CA PHE A 88 -2.80 18.94 -21.24
C PHE A 88 -3.45 18.02 -22.26
N ASP A 89 -4.02 18.57 -23.32
CA ASP A 89 -4.55 17.77 -24.43
C ASP A 89 -3.42 17.20 -25.29
N VAL A 90 -3.02 15.96 -24.97
CA VAL A 90 -2.01 15.21 -25.72
C VAL A 90 -2.49 14.89 -27.13
N GLY A 91 -3.78 14.59 -27.30
CA GLY A 91 -4.36 14.25 -28.61
C GLY A 91 -4.32 15.44 -29.56
N GLY A 92 -4.76 16.61 -29.09
CA GLY A 92 -4.71 17.86 -29.85
C GLY A 92 -3.30 18.31 -30.22
N ALA A 93 -2.30 17.97 -29.41
CA ALA A 93 -0.90 18.33 -29.65
C ALA A 93 -0.11 17.31 -30.52
N SER A 94 -0.74 16.20 -30.93
CA SER A 94 -0.10 15.09 -31.65
C SER A 94 0.62 15.49 -32.95
N GLY A 95 0.16 16.55 -33.63
CA GLY A 95 0.81 17.08 -34.84
C GLY A 95 2.24 17.59 -34.63
N ASN A 96 2.66 17.83 -33.38
CA ASN A 96 4.03 18.25 -33.04
C ASN A 96 4.99 17.08 -32.74
N LEU A 97 4.50 15.83 -32.75
CA LEU A 97 5.27 14.68 -32.28
C LEU A 97 6.60 14.49 -33.01
N ASP A 98 6.62 14.58 -34.34
CA ASP A 98 7.84 14.40 -35.12
C ASP A 98 8.90 15.47 -34.82
N ARG A 99 8.47 16.72 -34.64
CA ARG A 99 9.36 17.81 -34.21
C ARG A 99 9.95 17.51 -32.83
N TRP A 100 9.12 17.14 -31.87
CA TRP A 100 9.58 16.85 -30.51
C TRP A 100 10.42 15.58 -30.40
N LYS A 101 10.25 14.60 -31.30
CA LYS A 101 11.18 13.47 -31.45
C LYS A 101 12.57 13.95 -31.87
N GLY A 102 12.63 14.90 -32.81
CA GLY A 102 13.87 15.61 -33.17
C GLY A 102 14.49 16.31 -31.97
N ASP A 103 13.72 17.13 -31.25
CA ASP A 103 14.20 17.84 -30.05
C ASP A 103 14.75 16.89 -28.98
N LEU A 104 14.08 15.76 -28.74
CA LEU A 104 14.53 14.74 -27.79
C LEU A 104 15.84 14.10 -28.24
N TRP A 105 15.93 13.74 -29.52
CA TRP A 105 17.15 13.18 -30.11
C TRP A 105 18.32 14.15 -29.99
N ASP A 106 18.12 15.42 -30.35
CA ASP A 106 19.16 16.44 -30.24
C ASP A 106 19.59 16.71 -28.79
N SER A 107 18.66 16.53 -27.83
CA SER A 107 18.93 16.76 -26.41
C SER A 107 19.67 15.60 -25.73
N CYS A 108 19.33 14.35 -26.05
CA CYS A 108 19.84 13.18 -25.32
C CYS A 108 20.04 11.90 -26.14
N ASN A 109 19.94 11.96 -27.47
CA ASN A 109 20.10 10.83 -28.40
C ASN A 109 19.15 9.64 -28.12
N ILE A 110 17.94 9.92 -27.63
CA ILE A 110 16.91 8.90 -27.42
C ILE A 110 15.92 8.94 -28.59
N GLY A 111 15.86 7.85 -29.35
CA GLY A 111 14.89 7.68 -30.44
C GLY A 111 13.61 6.98 -29.96
N LEU A 112 12.45 7.40 -30.47
CA LEU A 112 11.16 6.79 -30.17
C LEU A 112 10.54 6.13 -31.41
N PRO A 113 10.25 4.82 -31.37
CA PRO A 113 9.56 4.12 -32.45
C PRO A 113 8.21 4.77 -32.79
N SER A 114 7.79 4.71 -34.06
CA SER A 114 6.51 5.29 -34.51
C SER A 114 5.29 4.52 -34.01
N HIS A 115 5.41 3.22 -33.77
CA HIS A 115 4.32 2.35 -33.33
C HIS A 115 4.08 2.36 -31.81
N ASP A 116 5.01 2.92 -31.01
CA ASP A 116 4.85 3.02 -29.57
C ASP A 116 4.10 4.31 -29.21
N HIS A 117 2.78 4.23 -29.22
CA HIS A 117 1.90 5.34 -28.86
C HIS A 117 2.10 5.82 -27.42
N GLU A 118 2.40 4.94 -26.47
CA GLU A 118 2.59 5.33 -25.06
C GLU A 118 3.85 6.18 -24.89
N ALA A 119 4.95 5.79 -25.53
CA ALA A 119 6.17 6.59 -25.53
C ALA A 119 5.97 7.93 -26.29
N GLY A 120 5.20 7.92 -27.37
CA GLY A 120 4.81 9.14 -28.08
C GLY A 120 4.00 10.12 -27.22
N ASP A 121 2.96 9.63 -26.55
CA ASP A 121 2.12 10.41 -25.64
C ASP A 121 2.93 10.98 -24.47
N ALA A 122 3.83 10.16 -23.89
CA ALA A 122 4.74 10.59 -22.83
C ALA A 122 5.65 11.74 -23.29
N LEU A 123 6.17 11.69 -24.52
CA LEU A 123 6.98 12.77 -25.09
C LEU A 123 6.17 14.04 -25.36
N ILE A 124 4.97 13.93 -25.93
CA ILE A 124 4.07 15.06 -26.16
C ILE A 124 3.79 15.78 -24.84
N LEU A 125 3.36 15.02 -23.83
CA LEU A 125 3.07 15.58 -22.51
C LEU A 125 4.31 16.19 -21.86
N GLY A 126 5.45 15.49 -21.90
CA GLY A 126 6.71 16.02 -21.41
C GLY A 126 7.11 17.33 -22.08
N SER A 127 6.87 17.45 -23.39
CA SER A 127 7.19 18.66 -24.17
C SER A 127 6.28 19.84 -23.80
N LEU A 128 4.97 19.59 -23.63
CA LEU A 128 4.00 20.58 -23.17
C LEU A 128 4.30 21.06 -21.74
N VAL A 129 4.62 20.13 -20.85
CA VAL A 129 5.05 20.40 -19.47
C VAL A 129 6.31 21.27 -19.44
N ALA A 130 7.34 20.90 -20.20
CA ALA A 130 8.58 21.66 -20.24
C ALA A 130 8.37 23.06 -20.82
N TRP A 131 7.47 23.20 -21.81
CA TRP A 131 7.08 24.50 -22.33
C TRP A 131 6.33 25.33 -21.29
N PHE A 132 5.32 24.75 -20.64
CA PHE A 132 4.58 25.41 -19.56
C PHE A 132 5.51 25.92 -18.47
N PHE A 133 6.46 25.09 -18.02
CA PHE A 133 7.42 25.51 -17.01
C PHE A 133 8.33 26.64 -17.47
N LYS A 134 8.76 26.63 -18.74
CA LYS A 134 9.55 27.75 -19.30
C LYS A 134 8.76 29.06 -19.21
N GLU A 135 7.53 29.07 -19.69
CA GLU A 135 6.65 30.26 -19.66
C GLU A 135 6.37 30.73 -18.24
N LEU A 136 6.15 29.78 -17.32
CA LEU A 136 5.93 30.07 -15.91
C LEU A 136 7.17 30.70 -15.27
N THR A 137 8.35 30.09 -15.41
CA THR A 137 9.57 30.61 -14.80
C THR A 137 9.96 31.98 -15.34
N ASP A 138 9.71 32.24 -16.63
CA ASP A 138 9.98 33.55 -17.23
C ASP A 138 9.07 34.64 -16.65
N ARG A 139 7.83 34.30 -16.27
CA ARG A 139 6.87 35.22 -15.64
C ARG A 139 7.13 35.43 -14.16
N LEU A 140 7.61 34.40 -13.47
CA LEU A 140 7.97 34.51 -12.05
C LEU A 140 9.28 35.28 -11.85
N GLY A 141 10.22 35.20 -12.79
CA GLY A 141 11.53 35.84 -12.64
C GLY A 141 12.31 35.26 -11.46
N ASP A 142 12.84 36.12 -10.57
CA ASP A 142 13.70 35.71 -9.45
C ASP A 142 12.98 35.07 -8.26
N ALA A 143 11.64 35.10 -8.21
CA ALA A 143 10.83 34.50 -7.15
C ALA A 143 9.39 34.16 -7.60
N PRO A 144 8.75 33.10 -7.07
CA PRO A 144 9.27 32.04 -6.21
C PRO A 144 10.03 30.96 -6.98
N ASN A 145 10.93 30.24 -6.30
CA ASN A 145 11.64 29.10 -6.90
C ASN A 145 10.67 27.93 -7.12
N VAL A 146 10.67 27.39 -8.33
CA VAL A 146 9.80 26.28 -8.72
C VAL A 146 10.47 24.95 -8.38
N ILE A 147 9.73 24.04 -7.76
CA ILE A 147 10.07 22.62 -7.61
C ILE A 147 9.15 21.86 -8.53
N ALA A 148 9.64 20.90 -9.33
CA ALA A 148 8.85 19.99 -10.15
C ALA A 148 9.19 18.53 -9.78
N HIS A 149 8.20 17.75 -9.36
CA HIS A 149 8.37 16.38 -8.87
C HIS A 149 7.69 15.37 -9.79
N PHE A 150 8.47 14.73 -10.66
CA PHE A 150 8.04 13.78 -11.67
C PHE A 150 7.95 12.36 -11.10
N HIS A 151 6.93 11.62 -11.52
CA HIS A 151 6.71 10.22 -11.12
C HIS A 151 6.67 9.32 -12.35
N GLU A 152 7.48 8.27 -12.34
CA GLU A 152 7.65 7.28 -13.41
C GLU A 152 8.20 7.80 -14.76
N TRP A 153 8.65 6.86 -15.57
CA TRP A 153 9.29 7.14 -16.87
C TRP A 153 8.36 7.86 -17.85
N GLN A 154 7.03 7.67 -17.76
CA GLN A 154 6.09 8.39 -18.63
C GLN A 154 6.14 9.91 -18.41
N ALA A 155 6.47 10.36 -17.20
CA ALA A 155 6.71 11.77 -16.89
C ALA A 155 8.14 12.24 -17.25
N GLY A 156 9.05 11.28 -17.48
CA GLY A 156 10.48 11.51 -17.57
C GLY A 156 10.90 12.46 -18.69
N ALA A 157 10.20 12.43 -19.83
CA ALA A 157 10.49 13.31 -20.96
C ALA A 157 10.42 14.80 -20.57
N GLY A 158 9.45 15.18 -19.73
CA GLY A 158 9.33 16.57 -19.27
C GLY A 158 10.49 17.01 -18.40
N LEU A 159 11.01 16.10 -17.56
CA LEU A 159 12.18 16.35 -16.73
C LEU A 159 13.43 16.52 -17.60
N ILE A 160 13.67 15.58 -18.52
CA ILE A 160 14.83 15.57 -19.42
C ILE A 160 14.88 16.87 -20.23
N LEU A 161 13.78 17.21 -20.92
CA LEU A 161 13.70 18.42 -21.75
C LEU A 161 13.87 19.70 -20.92
N SER A 162 13.30 19.74 -19.71
CA SER A 162 13.45 20.88 -18.83
C SER A 162 14.90 21.12 -18.40
N ARG A 163 15.62 20.04 -18.09
CA ARG A 163 17.04 20.09 -17.72
C ARG A 163 17.93 20.44 -18.91
N ALA A 164 17.67 19.86 -20.08
CA ALA A 164 18.37 20.17 -21.32
C ALA A 164 18.23 21.66 -21.69
N ARG A 165 17.03 22.23 -21.51
CA ARG A 165 16.72 23.65 -21.75
C ARG A 165 17.15 24.59 -20.62
N LYS A 166 17.75 24.07 -19.53
CA LYS A 166 18.21 24.85 -18.37
C LYS A 166 17.11 25.72 -17.74
N ILE A 167 15.89 25.20 -17.66
CA ILE A 167 14.78 25.90 -17.00
C ILE A 167 15.10 26.04 -15.50
N PRO A 168 14.99 27.25 -14.89
CA PRO A 168 15.41 27.50 -13.51
C PRO A 168 14.39 26.92 -12.51
N MET A 169 14.47 25.61 -12.27
CA MET A 169 13.66 24.89 -11.30
C MET A 169 14.39 23.71 -10.66
N ALA A 170 14.01 23.37 -9.43
CA ALA A 170 14.42 22.15 -8.75
C ALA A 170 13.62 20.96 -9.29
N THR A 171 14.27 19.81 -9.50
CA THR A 171 13.62 18.62 -10.07
C THR A 171 13.80 17.39 -9.19
N VAL A 172 12.70 16.71 -8.88
CA VAL A 172 12.67 15.42 -8.20
C VAL A 172 12.12 14.37 -9.17
N PHE A 173 12.71 13.18 -9.18
CA PHE A 173 12.18 12.03 -9.92
C PHE A 173 11.98 10.85 -8.98
N THR A 174 10.78 10.28 -8.96
CA THR A 174 10.46 9.08 -8.21
C THR A 174 10.10 7.94 -9.15
N THR A 175 10.84 6.84 -9.08
CA THR A 175 10.39 5.56 -9.66
C THR A 175 9.73 4.70 -8.58
N HIS A 176 8.52 4.23 -8.87
CA HIS A 176 7.76 3.29 -8.04
C HIS A 176 8.13 1.85 -8.38
N ALA A 177 8.69 1.58 -9.56
CA ALA A 177 9.20 0.29 -9.99
C ALA A 177 10.13 0.49 -11.18
N THR A 178 11.24 -0.24 -11.31
CA THR A 178 12.00 -0.14 -12.56
C THR A 178 11.27 -0.87 -13.68
N LEU A 179 11.35 -0.34 -14.90
CA LEU A 179 10.73 -0.94 -16.06
C LEU A 179 11.23 -2.38 -16.24
N LEU A 180 12.56 -2.55 -16.27
CA LEU A 180 13.19 -3.83 -16.58
C LEU A 180 12.99 -4.88 -15.48
N GLY A 181 12.98 -4.48 -14.20
CA GLY A 181 12.76 -5.42 -13.10
C GLY A 181 11.40 -6.11 -13.18
N ARG A 182 10.34 -5.40 -13.62
CA ARG A 182 9.02 -6.00 -13.84
C ARG A 182 9.04 -7.10 -14.91
N TYR A 183 9.78 -6.89 -16.00
CA TYR A 183 9.88 -7.87 -17.10
C TYR A 183 10.74 -9.08 -16.69
N LEU A 184 11.89 -8.85 -16.07
CA LEU A 184 12.81 -9.92 -15.67
C LEU A 184 12.20 -10.85 -14.61
N CYS A 185 11.42 -10.31 -13.67
CA CYS A 185 10.73 -11.14 -12.66
C CYS A 185 9.58 -11.96 -13.24
N ALA A 186 8.92 -11.48 -14.31
CA ALA A 186 7.84 -12.21 -14.96
C ALA A 186 8.33 -13.49 -15.68
N GLU A 187 9.60 -13.54 -16.09
CA GLU A 187 10.21 -14.70 -16.76
C GLU A 187 10.78 -15.74 -15.79
N ASN A 188 10.46 -15.62 -14.48
CA ASN A 188 10.88 -16.56 -13.45
C ASN A 188 12.41 -16.73 -13.33
N VAL A 189 13.15 -15.67 -13.64
CA VAL A 189 14.60 -15.60 -13.47
C VAL A 189 14.93 -15.31 -12.00
N ASP A 190 16.05 -15.85 -11.52
CA ASP A 190 16.64 -15.47 -10.23
C ASP A 190 17.18 -14.04 -10.30
N PHE A 191 16.28 -13.07 -10.16
CA PHE A 191 16.49 -11.65 -10.40
C PHE A 191 17.40 -11.02 -9.35
N TYR A 192 17.02 -11.11 -8.07
CA TYR A 192 17.70 -10.37 -7.01
C TYR A 192 19.14 -10.87 -6.74
N ASN A 193 19.44 -12.14 -6.99
CA ASN A 193 20.80 -12.69 -6.83
C ASN A 193 21.71 -12.41 -8.03
N ASN A 194 21.15 -11.99 -9.17
CA ASN A 194 21.90 -11.78 -10.41
C ASN A 194 21.84 -10.32 -10.92
N LEU A 195 21.37 -9.36 -10.11
CA LEU A 195 21.25 -7.94 -10.47
C LEU A 195 22.53 -7.37 -11.13
N GLY A 196 23.70 -7.70 -10.61
CA GLY A 196 24.99 -7.24 -11.14
C GLY A 196 25.51 -7.99 -12.38
N LYS A 197 24.79 -9.00 -12.86
CA LYS A 197 25.19 -9.85 -14.01
C LYS A 197 24.39 -9.59 -15.28
N PHE A 198 23.30 -8.82 -15.20
CA PHE A 198 22.48 -8.52 -16.36
C PHE A 198 23.15 -7.48 -17.26
N ASP A 199 23.16 -7.74 -18.56
CA ASP A 199 23.44 -6.74 -19.59
C ASP A 199 22.16 -5.95 -19.85
N ILE A 200 22.01 -4.81 -19.16
CA ILE A 200 20.75 -4.05 -19.11
C ILE A 200 20.31 -3.58 -20.49
N ASP A 201 21.25 -3.11 -21.32
CA ASP A 201 20.97 -2.64 -22.67
C ASP A 201 20.49 -3.78 -23.56
N ARG A 202 21.13 -4.96 -23.47
CA ARG A 202 20.69 -6.17 -24.19
C ARG A 202 19.31 -6.62 -23.72
N GLU A 203 19.09 -6.74 -22.42
CA GLU A 203 17.82 -7.22 -21.84
C GLU A 203 16.65 -6.29 -22.22
N ALA A 204 16.87 -4.97 -22.28
CA ALA A 204 15.87 -4.01 -22.72
C ALA A 204 15.65 -4.05 -24.26
N GLY A 205 16.72 -4.27 -25.03
CA GLY A 205 16.67 -4.42 -26.49
C GLY A 205 15.91 -5.67 -26.94
N GLU A 206 16.21 -6.83 -26.35
CA GLU A 206 15.55 -8.11 -26.67
C GLU A 206 14.03 -8.05 -26.42
N ARG A 207 13.60 -7.26 -25.44
CA ARG A 207 12.19 -7.06 -25.09
C ARG A 207 11.52 -5.89 -25.80
N GLN A 208 12.21 -5.22 -26.73
CA GLN A 208 11.69 -4.08 -27.49
C GLN A 208 11.23 -2.91 -26.60
N ILE A 209 11.87 -2.73 -25.45
CA ILE A 209 11.58 -1.66 -24.47
C ILE A 209 12.78 -0.72 -24.27
N TYR A 210 13.82 -0.83 -25.10
CA TYR A 210 15.07 -0.08 -24.97
C TYR A 210 14.85 1.44 -24.88
N HIS A 211 14.00 2.01 -25.75
CA HIS A 211 13.69 3.44 -25.72
C HIS A 211 12.98 3.88 -24.43
N ARG A 212 12.09 3.05 -23.88
CA ARG A 212 11.42 3.32 -22.59
C ARG A 212 12.41 3.25 -21.43
N TYR A 213 13.30 2.25 -21.44
CA TYR A 213 14.40 2.14 -20.48
C TYR A 213 15.33 3.36 -20.54
N CYS A 214 15.70 3.80 -21.74
CA CYS A 214 16.51 5.01 -21.93
C CYS A 214 15.83 6.25 -21.38
N LEU A 215 14.51 6.42 -21.58
CA LEU A 215 13.75 7.52 -20.97
C LEU A 215 13.75 7.46 -19.45
N GLU A 216 13.54 6.27 -18.86
CA GLU A 216 13.58 6.07 -17.41
C GLU A 216 14.96 6.44 -16.84
N ARG A 217 16.02 5.87 -17.42
CA ARG A 217 17.41 6.12 -17.00
C ARG A 217 17.78 7.59 -17.18
N ALA A 218 17.46 8.20 -18.32
CA ALA A 218 17.76 9.61 -18.55
C ALA A 218 17.04 10.51 -17.54
N ALA A 219 15.77 10.25 -17.23
CA ALA A 219 15.04 11.00 -16.22
C ALA A 219 15.68 10.89 -14.83
N VAL A 220 16.09 9.67 -14.45
CA VAL A 220 16.85 9.42 -13.21
C VAL A 220 18.14 10.23 -13.16
N HIS A 221 18.95 10.23 -14.22
CA HIS A 221 20.24 10.95 -14.24
C HIS A 221 20.08 12.47 -14.37
N CYS A 222 19.02 12.94 -15.01
CA CYS A 222 18.69 14.36 -15.12
C CYS A 222 18.04 14.93 -13.85
N ALA A 223 17.57 14.14 -12.88
CA ALA A 223 16.93 14.69 -11.69
C ALA A 223 17.94 15.33 -10.72
N HIS A 224 17.60 16.46 -10.07
CA HIS A 224 18.42 16.96 -8.97
C HIS A 224 18.39 15.98 -7.79
N VAL A 225 17.22 15.42 -7.49
CA VAL A 225 17.01 14.38 -6.48
C VAL A 225 16.29 13.19 -7.10
N PHE A 226 16.83 12.00 -6.90
CA PHE A 226 16.23 10.74 -7.32
C PHE A 226 15.71 9.97 -6.10
N THR A 227 14.48 9.49 -6.15
CA THR A 227 13.88 8.70 -5.07
C THR A 227 13.26 7.39 -5.58
N THR A 228 13.18 6.41 -4.68
CA THR A 228 12.41 5.17 -4.88
C THR A 228 11.42 5.01 -3.73
N VAL A 229 10.41 4.16 -3.90
CA VAL A 229 9.39 3.93 -2.86
C VAL A 229 9.79 2.92 -1.79
N SER A 230 10.88 2.19 -2.00
CA SER A 230 11.39 1.21 -1.03
C SER A 230 12.87 0.97 -1.18
N GLN A 231 13.45 0.36 -0.14
CA GLN A 231 14.85 -0.02 -0.10
C GLN A 231 15.19 -1.14 -1.11
N ILE A 232 14.27 -2.10 -1.33
CA ILE A 232 14.51 -3.15 -2.32
C ILE A 232 14.52 -2.59 -3.74
N THR A 233 13.61 -1.66 -4.07
CA THR A 233 13.61 -0.94 -5.34
C THR A 233 14.84 -0.02 -5.46
N ALA A 234 15.39 0.48 -4.36
CA ALA A 234 16.64 1.24 -4.39
C ALA A 234 17.84 0.40 -4.82
N VAL A 235 17.95 -0.83 -4.29
CA VAL A 235 18.97 -1.80 -4.69
C VAL A 235 18.84 -2.13 -6.17
N GLU A 236 17.62 -2.35 -6.64
CA GLU A 236 17.30 -2.59 -8.04
C GLU A 236 17.71 -1.41 -8.94
N ALA A 237 17.26 -0.19 -8.61
CA ALA A 237 17.55 1.02 -9.36
C ALA A 237 19.06 1.31 -9.44
N GLN A 238 19.82 1.02 -8.38
CA GLN A 238 21.27 1.17 -8.39
C GLN A 238 21.94 0.33 -9.49
N HIS A 239 21.45 -0.89 -9.74
CA HIS A 239 22.02 -1.79 -10.74
C HIS A 239 21.42 -1.56 -12.14
N ILE A 240 20.12 -1.32 -12.24
CA ILE A 240 19.43 -1.20 -13.54
C ILE A 240 19.54 0.23 -14.09
N LEU A 241 19.33 1.24 -13.25
CA LEU A 241 19.32 2.66 -13.63
C LEU A 241 20.66 3.34 -13.36
N GLN A 242 21.62 2.63 -12.76
CA GLN A 242 23.01 3.08 -12.55
C GLN A 242 23.10 4.38 -11.73
N ARG A 243 22.15 4.60 -10.83
CA ARG A 243 22.16 5.70 -9.85
C ARG A 243 21.52 5.21 -8.55
N LYS A 244 22.21 5.38 -7.43
CA LYS A 244 21.63 5.13 -6.10
C LYS A 244 20.61 6.23 -5.79
N PRO A 245 19.40 5.90 -5.30
CA PRO A 245 18.44 6.90 -4.84
C PRO A 245 19.01 7.73 -3.69
N ASP A 246 18.68 9.02 -3.70
CA ASP A 246 19.04 9.98 -2.67
C ASP A 246 18.15 9.81 -1.42
N VAL A 247 16.87 9.50 -1.63
CA VAL A 247 15.85 9.39 -0.57
C VAL A 247 14.93 8.22 -0.88
N ILE A 248 14.51 7.48 0.15
CA ILE A 248 13.38 6.55 0.04
C ILE A 248 12.11 7.29 0.43
N THR A 249 11.08 7.22 -0.41
CA THR A 249 9.77 7.84 -0.20
C THR A 249 8.68 6.76 -0.09
N PRO A 250 8.54 6.10 1.07
CA PRO A 250 7.54 5.05 1.28
C PRO A 250 6.12 5.55 0.99
N ASN A 251 5.26 4.66 0.50
CA ASN A 251 3.87 5.05 0.19
C ASN A 251 3.00 4.93 1.45
N GLY A 252 2.40 6.04 1.86
CA GLY A 252 1.44 6.07 2.95
C GLY A 252 0.01 5.79 2.51
N LEU A 253 -0.85 5.71 3.52
CA LEU A 253 -2.30 5.56 3.41
C LEU A 253 -2.98 6.67 4.21
N ASN A 254 -4.24 6.95 3.92
CA ASN A 254 -5.07 7.82 4.77
C ASN A 254 -5.74 6.95 5.84
N VAL A 255 -5.23 6.99 7.07
CA VAL A 255 -5.78 6.19 8.16
C VAL A 255 -6.98 6.91 8.77
N LYS A 256 -8.16 6.34 8.55
CA LYS A 256 -9.38 6.79 9.23
C LYS A 256 -9.38 6.23 10.66
N LYS A 257 -9.07 7.08 11.62
CA LYS A 257 -9.17 6.71 13.04
C LYS A 257 -10.63 6.65 13.47
N PHE A 258 -11.03 5.53 14.06
CA PHE A 258 -12.33 5.40 14.71
C PHE A 258 -12.31 6.15 16.05
N SER A 259 -13.45 6.73 16.44
CA SER A 259 -13.58 7.42 17.73
C SER A 259 -13.41 6.45 18.91
N ALA A 260 -13.67 5.16 18.71
CA ALA A 260 -13.48 4.10 19.69
C ALA A 260 -12.58 2.98 19.15
N MET A 261 -11.51 2.66 19.88
CA MET A 261 -10.54 1.60 19.54
C MET A 261 -11.20 0.23 19.32
N HIS A 262 -12.29 -0.11 20.01
CA HIS A 262 -12.94 -1.42 19.86
C HIS A 262 -13.86 -1.53 18.63
N GLU A 263 -14.11 -0.44 17.90
CA GLU A 263 -15.03 -0.43 16.76
C GLU A 263 -14.55 -1.36 15.63
N PHE A 264 -13.24 -1.40 15.36
CA PHE A 264 -12.70 -2.28 14.33
C PHE A 264 -12.86 -3.77 14.67
N GLN A 265 -12.87 -4.14 15.96
CA GLN A 265 -13.14 -5.51 16.41
C GLN A 265 -14.59 -5.91 16.17
N ASN A 266 -15.53 -4.98 16.37
CA ASN A 266 -16.94 -5.19 16.05
C ASN A 266 -17.14 -5.38 14.54
N MET A 267 -16.46 -4.56 13.73
CA MET A 267 -16.47 -4.71 12.28
C MET A 267 -15.87 -6.05 11.83
N HIS A 268 -14.77 -6.50 12.45
CA HIS A 268 -14.20 -7.83 12.20
C HIS A 268 -15.26 -8.92 12.42
N CYS A 269 -15.98 -8.88 13.55
CA CYS A 269 -17.01 -9.88 13.87
C CYS A 269 -18.16 -9.87 12.85
N SER A 270 -18.67 -8.69 12.49
CA SER A 270 -19.76 -8.53 11.52
C SER A 270 -19.34 -9.00 10.11
N SER A 271 -18.17 -8.58 9.64
CA SER A 271 -17.63 -9.02 8.35
C SER A 271 -17.32 -10.52 8.33
N LYS A 272 -16.75 -11.06 9.40
CA LYS A 272 -16.48 -12.50 9.52
C LYS A 272 -17.78 -13.31 9.44
N ALA A 273 -18.88 -12.83 10.03
CA ALA A 273 -20.19 -13.49 9.92
C ALA A 273 -20.69 -13.55 8.47
N ARG A 274 -20.48 -12.50 7.67
CA ARG A 274 -20.83 -12.48 6.23
C ARG A 274 -19.99 -13.48 5.43
N ILE A 275 -18.69 -13.59 5.71
CA ILE A 275 -17.83 -14.62 5.10
C ILE A 275 -18.31 -16.02 5.51
N GLN A 276 -18.69 -16.23 6.78
CA GLN A 276 -19.24 -17.50 7.24
C GLN A 276 -20.53 -17.88 6.50
N GLU A 277 -21.41 -16.91 6.21
CA GLU A 277 -22.60 -17.17 5.39
C GLU A 277 -22.23 -17.64 3.98
N PHE A 278 -21.27 -16.99 3.33
CA PHE A 278 -20.75 -17.47 2.05
C PHE A 278 -20.23 -18.91 2.18
N VAL A 279 -19.42 -19.21 3.20
CA VAL A 279 -18.83 -20.55 3.42
C VAL A 279 -19.91 -21.60 3.66
N ARG A 280 -20.97 -21.30 4.43
CA ARG A 280 -22.13 -22.20 4.61
C ARG A 280 -22.77 -22.57 3.27
N GLY A 281 -22.93 -21.59 2.38
CA GLY A 281 -23.47 -21.82 1.04
C GLY A 281 -22.50 -22.53 0.11
N HIS A 282 -21.22 -22.20 0.14
CA HIS A 282 -20.20 -22.78 -0.76
C HIS A 282 -19.88 -24.25 -0.42
N PHE A 283 -19.92 -24.58 0.88
CA PHE A 283 -19.65 -25.92 1.42
C PHE A 283 -20.95 -26.67 1.81
N TYR A 284 -22.10 -26.31 1.24
CA TYR A 284 -23.36 -27.01 1.53
C TYR A 284 -23.23 -28.54 1.28
N GLY A 285 -23.80 -29.34 2.18
CA GLY A 285 -23.65 -30.82 2.18
C GLY A 285 -22.27 -31.33 2.63
N HIS A 286 -21.27 -30.45 2.74
CA HIS A 286 -19.88 -30.74 3.11
C HIS A 286 -19.37 -29.89 4.29
N LEU A 287 -20.27 -29.22 5.02
CA LEU A 287 -19.92 -28.44 6.20
C LEU A 287 -19.75 -29.37 7.41
N ASP A 288 -18.64 -30.11 7.43
CA ASP A 288 -18.25 -31.04 8.49
C ASP A 288 -17.16 -30.51 9.44
N PHE A 289 -17.05 -29.18 9.49
CA PHE A 289 -16.09 -28.46 10.32
C PHE A 289 -16.76 -27.30 11.07
N ASN A 290 -16.21 -26.94 12.23
CA ASN A 290 -16.76 -25.88 13.08
C ASN A 290 -16.29 -24.49 12.62
N LEU A 291 -17.24 -23.65 12.20
CA LEU A 291 -16.98 -22.27 11.75
C LEU A 291 -16.41 -21.33 12.82
N GLU A 292 -16.59 -21.63 14.11
CA GLU A 292 -15.96 -20.88 15.20
C GLU A 292 -14.45 -21.17 15.30
N LYS A 293 -14.05 -22.39 14.92
CA LYS A 293 -12.66 -22.85 14.81
C LYS A 293 -12.13 -22.74 13.38
N THR A 294 -12.87 -22.08 12.48
CA THR A 294 -12.40 -21.77 11.13
C THR A 294 -11.67 -20.43 11.10
N LEU A 295 -10.50 -20.43 10.47
CA LEU A 295 -9.70 -19.25 10.15
C LEU A 295 -9.80 -18.93 8.66
N TYR A 296 -9.85 -17.64 8.33
CA TYR A 296 -9.91 -17.13 6.97
C TYR A 296 -8.60 -16.50 6.57
N PHE A 297 -7.87 -17.15 5.66
CA PHE A 297 -6.67 -16.58 5.07
C PHE A 297 -6.99 -16.07 3.67
N PHE A 298 -6.25 -15.08 3.19
CA PHE A 298 -6.45 -14.62 1.82
C PHE A 298 -5.17 -14.08 1.20
N ILE A 299 -5.13 -14.16 -0.13
CA ILE A 299 -4.20 -13.42 -0.98
C ILE A 299 -5.02 -12.62 -1.98
N ALA A 300 -4.63 -11.37 -2.21
CA ALA A 300 -5.33 -10.48 -3.12
C ALA A 300 -4.35 -9.64 -3.95
N GLY A 301 -4.74 -9.31 -5.17
CA GLY A 301 -3.96 -8.40 -6.02
C GLY A 301 -4.15 -8.68 -7.51
N ARG A 302 -3.31 -8.02 -8.33
CA ARG A 302 -3.22 -8.33 -9.75
C ARG A 302 -2.84 -9.79 -9.94
N TYR A 303 -3.35 -10.40 -11.01
CA TYR A 303 -3.07 -11.80 -11.31
C TYR A 303 -1.66 -11.98 -11.90
N GLU A 304 -0.65 -11.91 -11.04
CA GLU A 304 0.76 -12.16 -11.34
C GLU A 304 1.24 -13.34 -10.49
N PHE A 305 1.07 -14.56 -11.00
CA PHE A 305 1.20 -15.81 -10.24
C PHE A 305 2.51 -15.93 -9.44
N SER A 306 3.66 -15.73 -10.09
CA SER A 306 4.99 -15.81 -9.45
C SER A 306 5.34 -14.54 -8.67
N ASN A 307 5.10 -13.35 -9.23
CA ASN A 307 5.48 -12.08 -8.58
C ASN A 307 4.74 -11.89 -7.25
N LYS A 308 3.46 -12.26 -7.18
CA LYS A 308 2.66 -12.22 -5.94
C LYS A 308 2.88 -13.44 -5.04
N GLY A 309 3.67 -14.41 -5.48
CA GLY A 309 4.02 -15.59 -4.69
C GLY A 309 2.86 -16.57 -4.50
N ALA A 310 1.85 -16.57 -5.38
CA ALA A 310 0.73 -17.50 -5.29
C ALA A 310 1.19 -18.96 -5.44
N ASP A 311 2.26 -19.18 -6.20
CA ASP A 311 2.99 -20.44 -6.31
C ASP A 311 3.54 -20.93 -4.96
N LEU A 312 4.32 -20.09 -4.28
CA LEU A 312 4.90 -20.40 -2.98
C LEU A 312 3.79 -20.61 -1.93
N PHE A 313 2.74 -19.80 -2.00
CA PHE A 313 1.61 -19.89 -1.08
C PHE A 313 0.88 -21.22 -1.22
N LEU A 314 0.52 -21.63 -2.44
CA LEU A 314 -0.16 -22.92 -2.69
C LEU A 314 0.67 -24.11 -2.18
N GLU A 315 1.98 -24.09 -2.40
CA GLU A 315 2.88 -25.14 -1.88
C GLU A 315 2.92 -25.14 -0.35
N ALA A 316 2.98 -23.96 0.28
CA ALA A 316 2.96 -23.83 1.73
C ALA A 316 1.63 -24.27 2.36
N LEU A 317 0.50 -24.10 1.65
CA LEU A 317 -0.82 -24.59 2.05
C LEU A 317 -0.92 -26.11 2.03
N SER A 318 -0.28 -26.76 1.04
CA SER A 318 -0.18 -28.23 1.02
C SER A 318 0.53 -28.77 2.26
N ARG A 319 1.67 -28.16 2.62
CA ARG A 319 2.42 -28.49 3.84
C ARG A 319 1.62 -28.19 5.11
N LEU A 320 0.92 -27.06 5.15
CA LEU A 320 0.03 -26.71 6.26
C LEU A 320 -1.10 -27.74 6.44
N ASN A 321 -1.73 -28.18 5.34
CA ASN A 321 -2.77 -29.21 5.36
C ASN A 321 -2.24 -30.51 5.97
N TYR A 322 -1.03 -30.91 5.59
CA TYR A 322 -0.36 -32.08 6.17
C TYR A 322 -0.13 -31.91 7.68
N LEU A 323 0.44 -30.79 8.12
CA LEU A 323 0.72 -30.53 9.54
C LEU A 323 -0.55 -30.53 10.39
N LEU A 324 -1.61 -29.84 9.97
CA LEU A 324 -2.88 -29.80 10.69
C LEU A 324 -3.52 -31.19 10.81
N ARG A 325 -3.37 -32.04 9.78
CA ARG A 325 -3.87 -33.43 9.82
C ARG A 325 -3.05 -34.31 10.77
N VAL A 326 -1.73 -34.21 10.76
CA VAL A 326 -0.83 -35.02 11.60
C VAL A 326 -0.97 -34.66 13.07
N HIS A 327 -1.02 -33.36 13.38
CA HIS A 327 -1.23 -32.86 14.75
C HIS A 327 -2.68 -33.03 15.23
N LYS A 328 -3.59 -33.53 14.36
CA LYS A 328 -5.02 -33.71 14.64
C LYS A 328 -5.68 -32.43 15.16
N GLU A 329 -5.25 -31.29 14.63
CA GLU A 329 -5.83 -30.00 14.95
C GLU A 329 -7.31 -29.97 14.51
N ASP A 330 -8.15 -29.39 15.36
CA ASP A 330 -9.58 -29.18 15.09
C ASP A 330 -9.83 -27.87 14.30
N VAL A 331 -8.75 -27.12 14.05
CA VAL A 331 -8.78 -25.89 13.26
C VAL A 331 -8.95 -26.21 11.78
N THR A 332 -9.83 -25.46 11.12
CA THR A 332 -9.97 -25.50 9.66
C THR A 332 -9.55 -24.15 9.08
N VAL A 333 -8.79 -24.15 8.00
CA VAL A 333 -8.40 -22.92 7.30
C VAL A 333 -9.12 -22.87 5.97
N VAL A 334 -9.86 -21.79 5.70
CA VAL A 334 -10.42 -21.51 4.37
C VAL A 334 -9.63 -20.36 3.76
N VAL A 335 -9.04 -20.62 2.60
CA VAL A 335 -8.12 -19.70 1.93
C VAL A 335 -8.76 -19.13 0.67
N PHE A 336 -8.80 -17.80 0.59
CA PHE A 336 -9.33 -17.08 -0.56
C PHE A 336 -8.20 -16.57 -1.46
N PHE A 337 -8.32 -16.84 -2.76
CA PHE A 337 -7.50 -16.21 -3.79
C PHE A 337 -8.36 -15.17 -4.52
N ILE A 338 -8.13 -13.88 -4.27
CA ILE A 338 -8.84 -12.77 -4.91
C ILE A 338 -7.94 -12.17 -5.99
N MET A 339 -7.94 -12.79 -7.18
CA MET A 339 -7.05 -12.42 -8.29
C MET A 339 -7.84 -12.38 -9.60
N PRO A 340 -8.18 -11.18 -10.13
CA PRO A 340 -9.00 -11.04 -11.32
C PRO A 340 -8.43 -11.79 -12.52
N ALA A 341 -9.23 -12.66 -13.14
CA ALA A 341 -8.84 -13.47 -14.28
C ALA A 341 -9.88 -13.38 -15.41
N LYS A 342 -9.59 -14.02 -16.55
CA LYS A 342 -10.56 -14.14 -17.64
C LYS A 342 -11.60 -15.22 -17.31
N THR A 343 -12.84 -14.81 -17.11
CA THR A 343 -13.95 -15.70 -16.72
C THR A 343 -15.19 -15.52 -17.59
N ASN A 344 -16.07 -16.53 -17.59
CA ASN A 344 -17.40 -16.49 -18.19
C ASN A 344 -18.47 -16.77 -17.12
N ASN A 345 -18.90 -15.70 -16.44
CA ASN A 345 -19.89 -15.72 -15.35
C ASN A 345 -19.53 -16.65 -14.16
N PHE A 346 -20.35 -16.60 -13.12
CA PHE A 346 -20.27 -17.52 -11.99
C PHE A 346 -20.58 -18.96 -12.42
N ASN A 347 -19.97 -19.94 -11.74
CA ASN A 347 -20.36 -21.33 -11.94
C ASN A 347 -21.70 -21.63 -11.26
N VAL A 348 -22.44 -22.56 -11.86
CA VAL A 348 -23.80 -22.93 -11.42
C VAL A 348 -23.79 -23.47 -9.99
N GLU A 349 -22.77 -24.23 -9.64
CA GLU A 349 -22.64 -24.88 -8.32
C GLU A 349 -22.52 -23.86 -7.18
N SER A 350 -21.77 -22.77 -7.37
CA SER A 350 -21.61 -21.72 -6.36
C SER A 350 -22.90 -20.94 -6.16
N LEU A 351 -23.59 -20.57 -7.26
CA LEU A 351 -24.89 -19.87 -7.19
C LEU A 351 -25.96 -20.75 -6.54
N LYS A 352 -26.02 -22.03 -6.94
CA LYS A 352 -26.93 -23.02 -6.37
C LYS A 352 -26.69 -23.20 -4.87
N GLY A 353 -25.42 -23.27 -4.44
CA GLY A 353 -25.07 -23.36 -3.02
C GLY A 353 -25.59 -22.19 -2.19
N GLN A 354 -25.44 -20.95 -2.68
CA GLN A 354 -25.98 -19.78 -2.00
C GLN A 354 -27.51 -19.74 -1.97
N ALA A 355 -28.18 -20.19 -3.03
CA ALA A 355 -29.63 -20.30 -3.07
C ALA A 355 -30.17 -21.34 -2.08
N ILE A 356 -29.54 -22.52 -2.02
CA ILE A 356 -29.90 -23.59 -1.06
C ILE A 356 -29.73 -23.10 0.38
N ARG A 357 -28.60 -22.46 0.69
CA ARG A 357 -28.36 -21.86 2.01
C ARG A 357 -29.44 -20.86 2.37
N LYS A 358 -29.80 -19.95 1.46
CA LYS A 358 -30.87 -18.97 1.70
C LYS A 358 -32.21 -19.66 1.97
N GLN A 359 -32.57 -20.66 1.18
CA GLN A 359 -33.81 -21.41 1.37
C GLN A 359 -33.86 -22.13 2.73
N LEU A 360 -32.75 -22.74 3.17
CA LEU A 360 -32.65 -23.35 4.51
C LEU A 360 -32.85 -22.32 5.61
N TRP A 361 -32.18 -21.17 5.48
CA TRP A 361 -32.29 -20.07 6.44
C TRP A 361 -33.74 -19.57 6.54
N ASP A 362 -34.37 -19.27 5.41
CA ASP A 362 -35.75 -18.78 5.36
C ASP A 362 -36.72 -19.81 5.96
N THR A 363 -36.50 -21.10 5.70
CA THR A 363 -37.26 -22.20 6.32
C THR A 363 -37.08 -22.19 7.84
N ALA A 364 -35.85 -22.09 8.33
CA ALA A 364 -35.57 -22.06 9.77
C ALA A 364 -36.15 -20.82 10.47
N GLN A 365 -36.09 -19.64 9.83
CA GLN A 365 -36.69 -18.41 10.35
C GLN A 365 -38.21 -18.53 10.44
N GLY A 366 -38.87 -19.04 9.39
CA GLY A 366 -40.30 -19.29 9.43
C GLY A 366 -40.71 -20.25 10.54
N MET A 367 -39.92 -21.31 10.79
CA MET A 367 -40.16 -22.23 11.91
C MET A 367 -39.96 -21.55 13.27
N LYS A 368 -38.90 -20.74 13.42
CA LYS A 368 -38.64 -19.97 14.65
C LYS A 368 -39.81 -19.04 14.98
N GLU A 369 -40.37 -18.35 14.00
CA GLU A 369 -41.53 -17.47 14.21
C GLU A 369 -42.79 -18.23 14.62
N LYS A 370 -43.10 -19.35 13.96
CA LYS A 370 -44.22 -20.23 14.34
C LYS A 370 -44.05 -20.78 15.75
N PHE A 371 -42.86 -21.31 16.04
CA PHE A 371 -42.50 -21.85 17.34
C PHE A 371 -42.63 -20.77 18.42
N GLY A 372 -42.09 -19.58 18.19
CA GLY A 372 -42.14 -18.46 19.13
C GLY A 372 -43.57 -18.04 19.46
N LYS A 373 -44.47 -17.98 18.47
CA LYS A 373 -45.89 -17.67 18.69
C LYS A 373 -46.59 -18.74 19.54
N ARG A 374 -46.45 -20.02 19.17
CA ARG A 374 -47.07 -21.14 19.88
C ARG A 374 -46.50 -21.29 21.31
N LEU A 375 -45.21 -21.05 21.50
CA LEU A 375 -44.58 -21.01 22.81
C LEU A 375 -45.16 -19.89 23.68
N TYR A 376 -45.28 -18.68 23.14
CA TYR A 376 -45.88 -17.55 23.85
C TYR A 376 -47.32 -17.83 24.29
N GLU A 377 -48.14 -18.40 23.40
CA GLU A 377 -49.52 -18.78 23.71
C GLU A 377 -49.63 -19.84 24.81
N ALA A 378 -48.74 -20.83 24.82
CA ALA A 378 -48.70 -21.85 25.87
C ALA A 378 -48.26 -21.27 27.22
N LEU A 379 -47.24 -20.42 27.22
CA LEU A 379 -46.77 -19.74 28.43
C LEU A 379 -47.85 -18.83 29.03
N LEU A 380 -48.65 -18.15 28.20
CA LEU A 380 -49.80 -17.36 28.67
C LEU A 380 -50.88 -18.20 29.37
N LYS A 381 -50.97 -19.49 29.04
CA LYS A 381 -51.88 -20.45 29.69
C LYS A 381 -51.29 -21.10 30.93
N GLY A 382 -50.02 -20.82 31.26
CA GLY A 382 -49.30 -21.45 32.37
C GLY A 382 -48.81 -22.87 32.06
N GLU A 383 -48.77 -23.25 30.78
CA GLU A 383 -48.31 -24.58 30.34
C GLU A 383 -46.90 -24.49 29.75
N ILE A 384 -46.06 -25.49 30.03
CA ILE A 384 -44.77 -25.67 29.32
C ILE A 384 -45.05 -26.59 28.14
N PRO A 385 -45.02 -26.10 26.89
CA PRO A 385 -45.42 -26.91 25.74
C PRO A 385 -44.33 -27.93 25.36
N GLU A 386 -44.74 -29.16 25.05
CA GLU A 386 -43.86 -30.19 24.48
C GLU A 386 -43.60 -29.96 22.99
N MET A 387 -42.42 -30.34 22.48
CA MET A 387 -42.02 -30.09 21.09
C MET A 387 -43.02 -30.64 20.05
N ASN A 388 -43.62 -31.80 20.34
CA ASN A 388 -44.60 -32.45 19.47
C ASN A 388 -45.95 -31.70 19.41
N ASN A 389 -46.23 -30.84 20.39
CA ASN A 389 -47.43 -30.00 20.43
C ASN A 389 -47.19 -28.64 19.75
N ILE A 390 -45.92 -28.26 19.56
CA ILE A 390 -45.53 -26.97 18.98
C ILE A 390 -45.23 -27.07 17.49
N LEU A 391 -44.68 -28.19 17.01
CA LEU A 391 -44.37 -28.39 15.59
C LEU A 391 -45.26 -29.48 15.01
N ASP A 392 -45.95 -29.18 13.91
CA ASP A 392 -46.84 -30.14 13.26
C ASP A 392 -46.12 -30.97 12.19
N ARG A 393 -46.80 -32.01 11.68
CA ARG A 393 -46.23 -32.92 10.68
C ARG A 393 -45.83 -32.20 9.39
N ASP A 394 -46.52 -31.12 9.04
CA ASP A 394 -46.23 -30.35 7.84
C ASP A 394 -44.95 -29.53 8.03
N ASP A 395 -44.73 -28.97 9.23
CA ASP A 395 -43.47 -28.32 9.61
C ASP A 395 -42.28 -29.29 9.49
N PHE A 396 -42.41 -30.50 10.02
CA PHE A 396 -41.39 -31.55 9.85
C PHE A 396 -41.16 -31.94 8.39
N SER A 397 -42.22 -31.95 7.56
CA SER A 397 -42.12 -32.28 6.14
C SER A 397 -41.37 -31.19 5.36
N VAL A 398 -41.61 -29.92 5.69
CA VAL A 398 -40.89 -28.78 5.10
C VAL A 398 -39.41 -28.82 5.50
N MET A 399 -39.09 -29.06 6.78
CA MET A 399 -37.71 -29.20 7.23
C MET A 399 -36.98 -30.37 6.53
N LYS A 400 -37.62 -31.54 6.43
CA LYS A 400 -37.06 -32.68 5.70
C LYS A 400 -36.80 -32.34 4.24
N ARG A 401 -37.74 -31.69 3.56
CA ARG A 401 -37.58 -31.25 2.15
C ARG A 401 -36.38 -30.31 2.00
N ALA A 402 -36.22 -29.36 2.93
CA ALA A 402 -35.10 -28.43 2.92
C ALA A 402 -33.77 -29.17 3.14
N ILE A 403 -33.72 -30.16 4.05
CA ILE A 403 -32.55 -31.02 4.26
C ILE A 403 -32.21 -31.83 3.00
N TYR A 404 -33.19 -32.43 2.33
CA TYR A 404 -32.96 -33.18 1.09
C TYR A 404 -32.36 -32.30 -0.02
N ALA A 405 -32.72 -31.02 -0.08
CA ALA A 405 -32.13 -30.07 -1.03
C ALA A 405 -30.63 -29.81 -0.79
N THR A 406 -30.10 -30.12 0.40
CA THR A 406 -28.68 -29.95 0.75
C THR A 406 -27.79 -31.11 0.30
N GLN A 407 -28.39 -32.21 -0.15
CA GLN A 407 -27.64 -33.39 -0.58
C GLN A 407 -26.87 -33.07 -1.87
N ARG A 408 -25.58 -33.42 -1.86
CA ARG A 408 -24.65 -33.17 -2.96
C ARG A 408 -23.72 -34.37 -3.12
N HIS A 409 -23.39 -34.70 -4.37
CA HIS A 409 -22.48 -35.79 -4.73
C HIS A 409 -21.10 -35.31 -5.20
N THR A 410 -20.95 -34.02 -5.49
CA THR A 410 -19.72 -33.36 -5.92
C THR A 410 -19.06 -32.63 -4.75
N LEU A 411 -17.73 -32.51 -4.79
CA LEU A 411 -16.99 -31.73 -3.78
C LEU A 411 -17.26 -30.21 -3.93
N PRO A 412 -17.09 -29.42 -2.85
CA PRO A 412 -17.10 -27.96 -2.92
C PRO A 412 -16.14 -27.44 -3.99
N PRO A 413 -16.62 -26.60 -4.95
CA PRO A 413 -15.77 -26.21 -6.06
C PRO A 413 -14.61 -25.35 -5.57
N VAL A 414 -13.44 -25.53 -6.17
CA VAL A 414 -12.25 -24.73 -5.84
C VAL A 414 -12.41 -23.29 -6.34
N THR A 415 -12.98 -23.08 -7.53
CA THR A 415 -13.25 -21.76 -8.10
C THR A 415 -14.73 -21.40 -8.02
N THR A 416 -15.06 -20.11 -7.97
CA THR A 416 -16.44 -19.59 -7.99
C THR A 416 -16.96 -19.28 -9.41
N HIS A 417 -16.09 -19.25 -10.41
CA HIS A 417 -16.41 -18.86 -11.78
C HIS A 417 -16.09 -19.95 -12.80
N ASN A 418 -16.62 -19.82 -14.02
CA ASN A 418 -16.15 -20.62 -15.15
C ASN A 418 -14.93 -19.91 -15.77
N MET A 419 -13.75 -20.49 -15.63
CA MET A 419 -12.52 -19.93 -16.21
C MET A 419 -12.50 -20.15 -17.72
N LEU A 420 -12.04 -19.16 -18.50
CA LEU A 420 -11.85 -19.35 -19.95
C LEU A 420 -10.76 -20.38 -20.23
N ASP A 421 -9.65 -20.29 -19.50
CA ASP A 421 -8.45 -21.10 -19.67
C ASP A 421 -8.24 -22.06 -18.48
N ASP A 422 -9.31 -22.73 -18.03
CA ASP A 422 -9.34 -23.55 -16.79
C ASP A 422 -8.19 -24.58 -16.66
N ALA A 423 -7.84 -25.23 -17.77
CA ALA A 423 -6.82 -26.29 -17.80
C ALA A 423 -5.39 -25.74 -17.62
N THR A 424 -5.12 -24.56 -18.15
CA THR A 424 -3.80 -23.90 -18.15
C THR A 424 -3.68 -22.80 -17.10
N ASP A 425 -4.78 -22.47 -16.41
CA ASP A 425 -4.79 -21.51 -15.30
C ASP A 425 -3.77 -21.91 -14.20
N PRO A 426 -2.79 -21.04 -13.87
CA PRO A 426 -1.70 -21.40 -12.96
C PRO A 426 -2.14 -21.78 -11.54
N ILE A 427 -3.19 -21.13 -11.01
CA ILE A 427 -3.72 -21.43 -9.67
C ILE A 427 -4.40 -22.80 -9.71
N LEU A 428 -5.35 -23.00 -10.62
CA LEU A 428 -6.10 -24.25 -10.71
C LEU A 428 -5.22 -25.44 -11.07
N ALA A 429 -4.26 -25.27 -11.99
CA ALA A 429 -3.27 -26.29 -12.33
C ALA A 429 -2.45 -26.70 -11.09
N ASN A 430 -2.01 -25.74 -10.28
CA ASN A 430 -1.30 -26.05 -9.04
C ASN A 430 -2.18 -26.70 -7.98
N VAL A 431 -3.43 -26.26 -7.82
CA VAL A 431 -4.38 -26.93 -6.91
C VAL A 431 -4.57 -28.40 -7.29
N ARG A 432 -4.71 -28.69 -8.59
CA ARG A 432 -4.77 -30.07 -9.11
C ARG A 432 -3.48 -30.84 -8.81
N ARG A 433 -2.31 -30.22 -8.98
CA ARG A 433 -0.99 -30.82 -8.70
C ARG A 433 -0.82 -31.19 -7.23
N ILE A 434 -1.20 -30.32 -6.30
CA ILE A 434 -1.02 -30.52 -4.85
C ILE A 434 -2.17 -31.33 -4.21
N GLY A 435 -3.27 -31.56 -4.93
CA GLY A 435 -4.37 -32.41 -4.49
C GLY A 435 -5.33 -31.79 -3.46
N LEU A 436 -5.39 -30.46 -3.36
CA LEU A 436 -6.30 -29.75 -2.43
C LEU A 436 -7.67 -29.49 -3.07
N PHE A 437 -8.52 -30.52 -3.13
CA PHE A 437 -9.82 -30.49 -3.80
C PHE A 437 -11.01 -30.17 -2.88
N ASN A 438 -10.76 -29.56 -1.72
CA ASN A 438 -11.78 -29.34 -0.69
C ASN A 438 -12.43 -30.64 -0.18
N ALA A 439 -11.67 -31.73 -0.10
CA ALA A 439 -12.17 -32.99 0.43
C ALA A 439 -12.48 -32.87 1.94
N ARG A 440 -13.32 -33.76 2.47
CA ARG A 440 -13.67 -33.79 3.91
C ARG A 440 -12.44 -33.93 4.82
N SER A 441 -11.45 -34.70 4.37
CA SER A 441 -10.19 -34.92 5.08
C SER A 441 -9.24 -33.72 5.08
N ASP A 442 -9.43 -32.76 4.17
CA ASP A 442 -8.56 -31.59 4.08
C ASP A 442 -8.87 -30.62 5.22
N ARG A 443 -7.86 -30.21 5.98
CA ARG A 443 -7.96 -29.15 6.99
C ARG A 443 -7.79 -27.75 6.39
N VAL A 444 -7.20 -27.67 5.20
CA VAL A 444 -7.11 -26.45 4.40
C VAL A 444 -8.08 -26.55 3.22
N LYS A 445 -8.96 -25.56 3.07
CA LYS A 445 -9.90 -25.43 1.95
C LYS A 445 -9.50 -24.24 1.08
N ILE A 446 -9.71 -24.33 -0.22
CA ILE A 446 -9.36 -23.28 -1.19
C ILE A 446 -10.63 -22.76 -1.88
N VAL A 447 -10.73 -21.44 -1.96
CA VAL A 447 -11.73 -20.70 -2.74
C VAL A 447 -11.01 -19.70 -3.63
N PHE A 448 -10.92 -19.99 -4.92
CA PHE A 448 -10.46 -19.07 -5.94
C PHE A 448 -11.63 -18.21 -6.43
N HIS A 449 -11.55 -16.91 -6.17
CA HIS A 449 -12.51 -15.91 -6.62
C HIS A 449 -11.83 -14.99 -7.65
N PRO A 450 -11.89 -15.35 -8.95
CA PRO A 450 -11.19 -14.67 -10.04
C PRO A 450 -11.82 -13.33 -10.49
N GLU A 451 -12.41 -12.56 -9.58
CA GLU A 451 -13.05 -11.27 -9.85
C GLU A 451 -12.72 -10.29 -8.72
N PHE A 452 -12.89 -8.98 -8.96
CA PHE A 452 -12.88 -8.01 -7.87
C PHE A 452 -14.12 -8.20 -6.98
N LEU A 453 -13.94 -8.03 -5.68
CA LEU A 453 -15.03 -8.07 -4.72
C LEU A 453 -15.94 -6.85 -4.88
N SER A 454 -17.24 -7.09 -4.77
CA SER A 454 -18.28 -6.08 -4.88
C SER A 454 -19.44 -6.41 -3.96
N SER A 455 -19.96 -5.40 -3.25
CA SER A 455 -21.20 -5.47 -2.48
C SER A 455 -22.41 -5.93 -3.29
N THR A 456 -22.39 -5.79 -4.62
CA THR A 456 -23.46 -6.27 -5.52
C THR A 456 -23.31 -7.71 -5.96
N SER A 457 -22.23 -8.40 -5.59
CA SER A 457 -21.99 -9.79 -5.98
C SER A 457 -23.07 -10.73 -5.40
N PRO A 458 -23.67 -11.63 -6.20
CA PRO A 458 -24.66 -12.58 -5.70
C PRO A 458 -24.05 -13.69 -4.84
N LEU A 459 -22.71 -13.89 -4.90
CA LEU A 459 -22.02 -14.92 -4.13
C LEU A 459 -21.53 -14.39 -2.79
N LEU A 460 -20.71 -13.35 -2.84
CA LEU A 460 -20.07 -12.74 -1.68
C LEU A 460 -20.34 -11.23 -1.75
N PRO A 461 -21.52 -10.78 -1.30
CA PRO A 461 -21.93 -9.37 -1.39
C PRO A 461 -21.16 -8.57 -0.35
N MET A 462 -19.88 -8.29 -0.59
CA MET A 462 -18.98 -7.54 0.29
C MET A 462 -18.01 -6.74 -0.56
N ASP A 463 -17.71 -5.52 -0.15
CA ASP A 463 -16.61 -4.77 -0.74
C ASP A 463 -15.26 -5.28 -0.19
N TYR A 464 -14.17 -4.99 -0.90
CA TYR A 464 -12.84 -5.49 -0.56
C TYR A 464 -12.43 -5.19 0.89
N GLU A 465 -12.63 -3.96 1.39
CA GLU A 465 -12.27 -3.63 2.77
C GLU A 465 -13.10 -4.42 3.80
N GLU A 466 -14.39 -4.64 3.54
CA GLU A 466 -15.25 -5.42 4.43
C GLU A 466 -14.75 -6.87 4.50
N PHE A 467 -14.37 -7.42 3.35
CA PHE A 467 -13.82 -8.78 3.25
C PHE A 467 -12.50 -8.90 4.03
N VAL A 468 -11.55 -7.98 3.82
CA VAL A 468 -10.27 -8.00 4.54
C VAL A 468 -10.51 -7.95 6.05
N ARG A 469 -11.37 -7.05 6.54
CA ARG A 469 -11.74 -6.97 7.97
C ARG A 469 -12.30 -8.28 8.50
N GLY A 470 -13.04 -9.04 7.70
CA GLY A 470 -13.61 -10.34 8.10
C GLY A 470 -12.60 -11.49 8.13
N CYS A 471 -11.47 -11.35 7.44
CA CYS A 471 -10.40 -12.34 7.43
C CYS A 471 -9.58 -12.34 8.74
N ASN A 472 -8.75 -13.37 8.90
CA ASN A 472 -7.88 -13.53 10.06
C ASN A 472 -6.40 -13.26 9.73
N LEU A 473 -5.96 -13.56 8.51
CA LEU A 473 -4.56 -13.37 8.09
C LEU A 473 -4.51 -13.06 6.58
N GLY A 474 -3.87 -11.96 6.20
CA GLY A 474 -3.45 -11.73 4.81
C GLY A 474 -2.11 -12.42 4.52
N VAL A 475 -1.96 -13.11 3.40
CA VAL A 475 -0.74 -13.85 3.07
C VAL A 475 -0.23 -13.40 1.70
N PHE A 476 0.81 -12.57 1.69
CA PHE A 476 1.37 -11.92 0.50
C PHE A 476 2.86 -12.25 0.36
N PRO A 477 3.22 -13.50 0.04
CA PRO A 477 4.61 -13.93 -0.02
C PRO A 477 5.27 -13.49 -1.34
N SER A 478 5.15 -12.21 -1.70
CA SER A 478 5.57 -11.65 -2.98
C SER A 478 7.06 -11.85 -3.25
N TYR A 479 7.39 -12.17 -4.51
CA TYR A 479 8.75 -12.18 -5.01
C TYR A 479 9.16 -10.80 -5.55
N TYR A 480 8.29 -10.15 -6.32
CA TYR A 480 8.52 -8.82 -6.86
C TYR A 480 7.38 -7.89 -6.46
N GLU A 481 7.64 -7.03 -5.48
CA GLU A 481 6.66 -6.08 -4.98
C GLU A 481 7.32 -4.77 -4.54
N PRO A 482 7.35 -3.75 -5.41
CA PRO A 482 8.09 -2.52 -5.12
C PRO A 482 7.65 -1.80 -3.85
N TRP A 483 6.37 -1.90 -3.49
CA TRP A 483 5.84 -1.42 -2.21
C TRP A 483 5.05 -2.51 -1.48
N GLY A 484 3.78 -2.74 -1.84
CA GLY A 484 2.90 -3.68 -1.13
C GLY A 484 1.79 -2.95 -0.37
N TYR A 485 0.81 -2.42 -1.10
CA TYR A 485 -0.36 -1.76 -0.49
C TYR A 485 -1.21 -2.74 0.30
N THR A 486 -1.42 -3.94 -0.24
CA THR A 486 -2.31 -4.97 0.33
C THR A 486 -1.96 -5.33 1.79
N PRO A 487 -0.68 -5.62 2.16
CA PRO A 487 -0.32 -5.81 3.58
C PRO A 487 -0.42 -4.52 4.41
N GLY A 488 -0.16 -3.35 3.83
CA GLY A 488 -0.36 -2.06 4.49
C GLY A 488 -1.83 -1.79 4.84
N GLU A 489 -2.74 -2.04 3.91
CA GLU A 489 -4.19 -1.97 4.11
C GLU A 489 -4.65 -2.96 5.17
N CYS A 490 -4.12 -4.19 5.18
CA CYS A 490 -4.39 -5.16 6.25
C CYS A 490 -4.01 -4.60 7.61
N THR A 491 -2.82 -4.01 7.71
CA THR A 491 -2.30 -3.42 8.95
C THR A 491 -3.20 -2.28 9.45
N VAL A 492 -3.60 -1.38 8.55
CA VAL A 492 -4.54 -0.29 8.86
C VAL A 492 -5.92 -0.80 9.32
N MET A 493 -6.34 -1.99 8.85
CA MET A 493 -7.58 -2.64 9.27
C MET A 493 -7.42 -3.54 10.51
N GLY A 494 -6.24 -3.57 11.13
CA GLY A 494 -5.95 -4.42 12.30
C GLY A 494 -5.89 -5.91 11.97
N ILE A 495 -5.59 -6.27 10.72
CA ILE A 495 -5.50 -7.66 10.25
C ILE A 495 -4.03 -8.04 10.07
N PRO A 496 -3.52 -9.03 10.83
CA PRO A 496 -2.18 -9.56 10.67
C PRO A 496 -1.89 -9.94 9.23
N SER A 497 -0.64 -9.79 8.81
CA SER A 497 -0.23 -10.13 7.45
C SER A 497 1.13 -10.79 7.37
N VAL A 498 1.29 -11.67 6.37
CA VAL A 498 2.57 -12.23 5.96
C VAL A 498 3.05 -11.48 4.72
N THR A 499 4.29 -11.02 4.72
CA THR A 499 4.98 -10.34 3.63
C THR A 499 6.39 -10.93 3.45
N THR A 500 7.25 -10.30 2.66
CA THR A 500 8.61 -10.79 2.39
C THR A 500 9.63 -9.66 2.49
N ASN A 501 10.90 -10.02 2.72
CA ASN A 501 12.03 -9.08 2.63
C ASN A 501 12.42 -8.72 1.18
N LEU A 502 11.58 -9.08 0.20
CA LEU A 502 11.61 -8.60 -1.18
C LEU A 502 10.41 -7.68 -1.50
N SER A 503 9.51 -7.46 -0.55
CA SER A 503 8.41 -6.50 -0.63
C SER A 503 8.84 -5.19 0.05
N GLY A 504 8.55 -4.05 -0.59
CA GLY A 504 8.92 -2.74 -0.03
C GLY A 504 8.34 -2.47 1.36
N PHE A 505 7.10 -2.92 1.60
CA PHE A 505 6.42 -2.89 2.89
C PHE A 505 7.13 -3.76 3.93
N GLY A 506 7.55 -4.97 3.54
CA GLY A 506 8.29 -5.87 4.41
C GLY A 506 9.63 -5.27 4.85
N CYS A 507 10.41 -4.73 3.90
CA CYS A 507 11.64 -4.02 4.22
C CYS A 507 11.40 -2.83 5.15
N PHE A 508 10.36 -2.03 4.90
CA PHE A 508 10.01 -0.89 5.75
C PHE A 508 9.69 -1.33 7.19
N MET A 509 8.92 -2.40 7.36
CA MET A 509 8.56 -2.92 8.68
C MET A 509 9.76 -3.52 9.44
N GLU A 510 10.66 -4.25 8.77
CA GLU A 510 11.89 -4.77 9.39
C GLU A 510 12.81 -3.66 9.91
N GLU A 511 12.88 -2.55 9.17
CA GLU A 511 13.70 -1.39 9.52
C GLU A 511 13.09 -0.59 10.68
N HIS A 512 11.76 -0.38 10.67
CA HIS A 512 11.09 0.55 11.59
C HIS A 512 10.46 -0.13 12.81
N VAL A 513 10.35 -1.46 12.85
CA VAL A 513 9.75 -2.20 13.98
C VAL A 513 10.74 -3.22 14.54
N SER A 514 10.89 -3.26 15.86
CA SER A 514 11.90 -4.13 16.52
C SER A 514 11.56 -5.61 16.44
N ASP A 515 10.28 -5.94 16.63
CA ASP A 515 9.74 -7.30 16.57
C ASP A 515 8.43 -7.30 15.77
N PRO A 516 8.51 -7.28 14.42
CA PRO A 516 7.32 -7.20 13.57
C PRO A 516 6.32 -8.34 13.82
N ALA A 517 6.80 -9.54 14.14
CA ALA A 517 5.96 -10.72 14.35
C ALA A 517 5.06 -10.58 15.60
N ALA A 518 5.57 -9.96 16.66
CA ALA A 518 4.77 -9.66 17.86
C ALA A 518 3.60 -8.71 17.59
N TYR A 519 3.72 -7.85 16.57
CA TYR A 519 2.67 -6.96 16.05
C TYR A 519 1.84 -7.59 14.92
N GLY A 520 2.02 -8.88 14.61
CA GLY A 520 1.26 -9.57 13.55
C GLY A 520 1.76 -9.29 12.13
N ILE A 521 2.99 -8.78 11.97
CA ILE A 521 3.66 -8.64 10.68
C ILE A 521 4.72 -9.73 10.55
N TYR A 522 4.44 -10.75 9.75
CA TYR A 522 5.34 -11.87 9.53
C TYR A 522 6.14 -11.66 8.24
N VAL A 523 7.46 -11.56 8.33
CA VAL A 523 8.32 -11.33 7.15
C VAL A 523 9.05 -12.62 6.78
N VAL A 524 8.70 -13.19 5.63
CA VAL A 524 9.38 -14.37 5.06
C VAL A 524 10.66 -13.93 4.39
N ASP A 525 11.76 -14.62 4.71
CA ASP A 525 13.04 -14.41 4.03
C ASP A 525 13.02 -15.14 2.70
N ARG A 526 12.80 -14.38 1.62
CA ARG A 526 12.87 -14.85 0.22
C ARG A 526 14.13 -14.37 -0.50
N ARG A 527 14.97 -13.57 0.17
CA ARG A 527 16.18 -12.97 -0.40
C ARG A 527 17.42 -13.82 -0.15
N PHE A 528 17.57 -14.36 1.05
CA PHE A 528 18.78 -15.06 1.48
C PHE A 528 18.57 -16.55 1.71
N ARG A 529 17.37 -17.06 1.36
CA ARG A 529 17.00 -18.47 1.49
C ARG A 529 16.52 -19.04 0.16
N SER A 530 16.63 -20.36 0.03
CA SER A 530 16.05 -21.08 -1.10
C SER A 530 14.51 -21.00 -1.08
N ALA A 531 13.89 -21.27 -2.23
CA ALA A 531 12.43 -21.37 -2.32
C ALA A 531 11.85 -22.42 -1.36
N HIS A 532 12.55 -23.54 -1.15
CA HIS A 532 12.12 -24.59 -0.23
C HIS A 532 12.10 -24.11 1.23
N GLU A 533 13.16 -23.43 1.68
CA GLU A 533 13.27 -22.89 3.02
C GLU A 533 12.28 -21.73 3.26
N SER A 534 12.10 -20.87 2.25
CA SER A 534 11.08 -19.80 2.25
C SER A 534 9.68 -20.39 2.43
N CYS A 535 9.38 -21.46 1.69
CA CYS A 535 8.11 -22.19 1.79
C CYS A 535 7.93 -22.79 3.19
N SER A 536 8.97 -23.42 3.74
CA SER A 536 8.93 -23.98 5.09
C SER A 536 8.70 -22.92 6.17
N GLN A 537 9.36 -21.76 6.06
CA GLN A 537 9.15 -20.62 6.97
C GLN A 537 7.73 -20.08 6.87
N LEU A 538 7.21 -19.90 5.65
CA LEU A 538 5.82 -19.49 5.43
C LEU A 538 4.83 -20.48 6.06
N THR A 539 5.04 -21.78 5.86
CA THR A 539 4.23 -22.82 6.52
C THR A 539 4.30 -22.73 8.04
N GLN A 540 5.48 -22.50 8.62
CA GLN A 540 5.65 -22.37 10.07
C GLN A 540 4.89 -21.16 10.63
N PHE A 541 4.95 -20.00 9.97
CA PHE A 541 4.17 -18.83 10.38
C PHE A 541 2.66 -19.10 10.36
N MET A 542 2.16 -19.71 9.29
CA MET A 542 0.74 -20.07 9.19
C MET A 542 0.32 -21.11 10.24
N PHE A 543 1.17 -22.12 10.48
CA PHE A 543 0.90 -23.16 11.47
C PHE A 543 0.88 -22.58 12.88
N GLY A 544 1.88 -21.76 13.25
CA GLY A 544 1.91 -21.06 14.54
C GLY A 544 0.71 -20.14 14.74
N PHE A 545 0.26 -19.45 13.68
CA PHE A 545 -0.98 -18.65 13.75
C PHE A 545 -2.23 -19.51 14.00
N CYS A 546 -2.30 -20.72 13.41
CA CYS A 546 -3.40 -21.65 13.65
C CYS A 546 -3.48 -22.15 15.10
N GLN A 547 -2.35 -22.19 15.81
CA GLN A 547 -2.27 -22.62 17.22
C GLN A 547 -2.73 -21.55 18.22
N GLN A 548 -2.94 -20.31 17.77
CA GLN A 548 -3.36 -19.24 18.66
C GLN A 548 -4.79 -19.45 19.18
N SER A 549 -5.04 -19.00 20.41
CA SER A 549 -6.40 -18.91 20.96
C SER A 549 -7.16 -17.72 20.37
N ARG A 550 -8.48 -17.66 20.58
CA ARG A 550 -9.29 -16.49 20.19
C ARG A 550 -8.81 -15.21 20.88
N ARG A 551 -8.42 -15.30 22.15
CA ARG A 551 -7.90 -14.16 22.94
C ARG A 551 -6.57 -13.67 22.38
N GLN A 552 -5.63 -14.57 22.11
CA GLN A 552 -4.33 -14.23 21.49
C GLN A 552 -4.51 -13.55 20.12
N ARG A 553 -5.44 -14.03 19.29
CA ARG A 553 -5.75 -13.37 18.01
C ARG A 553 -6.36 -11.98 18.17
N ILE A 554 -7.17 -11.74 19.20
CA ILE A 554 -7.73 -10.40 19.48
C ILE A 554 -6.59 -9.45 19.86
N ILE A 555 -5.74 -9.85 20.80
CA ILE A 555 -4.57 -9.07 21.25
C ILE A 555 -3.65 -8.76 20.06
N GLN A 556 -3.33 -9.76 19.23
CA GLN A 556 -2.49 -9.54 18.06
C GLN A 556 -3.11 -8.55 17.07
N ARG A 557 -4.43 -8.62 16.82
CA ARG A 557 -5.12 -7.63 15.97
C ARG A 557 -5.04 -6.21 16.52
N ASN A 558 -5.20 -6.04 17.85
CA ASN A 558 -5.04 -4.74 18.50
C ASN A 558 -3.63 -4.18 18.29
N ARG A 559 -2.60 -5.00 18.51
CA ARG A 559 -1.21 -4.62 18.24
C ARG A 559 -0.98 -4.27 16.76
N THR A 560 -1.53 -5.06 15.84
CA THR A 560 -1.42 -4.77 14.40
C THR A 560 -2.02 -3.41 14.05
N GLU A 561 -3.20 -3.08 14.58
CA GLU A 561 -3.88 -1.80 14.32
C GLU A 561 -3.05 -0.61 14.81
N ARG A 562 -2.32 -0.74 15.93
CA ARG A 562 -1.44 0.32 16.45
C ARG A 562 -0.30 0.70 15.49
N LEU A 563 0.12 -0.20 14.60
CA LEU A 563 1.13 0.12 13.59
C LEU A 563 0.58 1.00 12.45
N SER A 564 -0.73 1.20 12.36
CA SER A 564 -1.37 2.01 11.32
C SER A 564 -0.82 3.44 11.25
N ASP A 565 -0.47 4.03 12.40
CA ASP A 565 0.08 5.38 12.49
C ASP A 565 1.44 5.53 11.79
N LEU A 566 2.23 4.45 11.70
CA LEU A 566 3.50 4.46 10.96
C LEU A 566 3.30 4.48 9.44
N LEU A 567 2.11 4.06 8.98
CA LEU A 567 1.73 3.99 7.57
C LEU A 567 0.94 5.22 7.12
N ASP A 568 0.59 6.14 8.03
CA ASP A 568 -0.17 7.33 7.68
C ASP A 568 0.69 8.37 6.96
N TRP A 569 0.09 9.08 6.01
CA TRP A 569 0.75 10.17 5.29
C TRP A 569 1.25 11.32 6.18
N ARG A 570 0.69 11.51 7.39
CA ARG A 570 1.21 12.46 8.39
C ARG A 570 2.64 12.11 8.82
N PHE A 571 2.96 10.82 8.89
CA PHE A 571 4.30 10.35 9.21
C PHE A 571 5.16 10.21 7.95
N LEU A 572 4.66 9.55 6.92
CA LEU A 572 5.44 9.25 5.71
C LEU A 572 5.62 10.45 4.76
N GLY A 573 4.76 11.47 4.85
CA GLY A 573 4.87 12.69 4.06
C GLY A 573 6.18 13.44 4.28
N ARG A 574 6.83 13.29 5.44
CA ARG A 574 8.13 13.91 5.75
C ARG A 574 9.25 13.53 4.77
N PHE A 575 9.19 12.32 4.19
CA PHE A 575 10.18 11.89 3.21
C PHE A 575 10.06 12.67 1.89
N TYR A 576 8.83 13.03 1.49
CA TYR A 576 8.60 13.93 0.36
C TYR A 576 9.08 15.34 0.66
N VAL A 577 8.81 15.87 1.86
CA VAL A 577 9.31 17.18 2.30
C VAL A 577 10.85 17.21 2.22
N HIS A 578 11.52 16.20 2.75
CA HIS A 578 12.97 16.08 2.71
C HIS A 578 13.51 16.04 1.26
N ALA A 579 12.92 15.23 0.38
CA ALA A 579 13.32 15.14 -1.03
C ALA A 579 13.17 16.49 -1.78
N ARG A 580 12.07 17.22 -1.53
CA ARG A 580 11.82 18.53 -2.14
C ARG A 580 12.82 19.60 -1.65
N LEU A 581 13.11 19.63 -0.34
CA LEU A 581 14.11 20.55 0.23
C LEU A 581 15.51 20.25 -0.28
N LEU A 582 15.88 18.97 -0.39
CA LEU A 582 17.16 18.56 -0.96
C LEU A 582 17.28 18.96 -2.44
N ALA A 583 16.17 18.95 -3.19
CA ALA A 583 16.18 19.41 -4.58
C ALA A 583 16.37 20.93 -4.68
N LEU A 584 15.76 21.69 -3.77
CA LEU A 584 15.97 23.14 -3.68
C LEU A 584 17.41 23.50 -3.35
N SER A 585 18.03 22.83 -2.37
CA SER A 585 19.43 23.11 -2.00
C SER A 585 20.42 22.78 -3.13
N ARG A 586 20.15 21.72 -3.90
CA ARG A 586 20.97 21.35 -5.07
C ARG A 586 20.78 22.29 -6.26
N ALA A 587 19.55 22.74 -6.52
CA ALA A 587 19.25 23.61 -7.65
C ALA A 587 19.57 25.09 -7.38
N PHE A 588 19.44 25.54 -6.13
CA PHE A 588 19.60 26.93 -5.72
C PHE A 588 20.44 27.04 -4.42
N PRO A 589 21.71 26.63 -4.44
CA PRO A 589 22.56 26.55 -3.24
C PRO A 589 22.76 27.90 -2.54
N ASP A 590 22.73 29.01 -3.29
CA ASP A 590 22.87 30.36 -2.72
C ASP A 590 21.63 30.80 -1.91
N LYS A 591 20.47 30.17 -2.15
CA LYS A 591 19.18 30.52 -1.53
C LYS A 591 18.76 29.51 -0.45
N TYR A 592 19.12 28.25 -0.59
CA TYR A 592 18.74 27.18 0.33
C TYR A 592 19.96 26.40 0.78
N GLU A 593 20.18 26.39 2.08
CA GLU A 593 21.21 25.59 2.72
C GLU A 593 20.54 24.42 3.45
N MET A 594 21.02 23.21 3.17
CA MET A 594 20.58 22.00 3.83
C MET A 594 21.81 21.13 4.02
N ASP A 595 22.04 20.65 5.23
CA ASP A 595 23.09 19.67 5.48
C ASP A 595 22.77 18.39 4.66
N PRO A 596 23.58 18.03 3.64
CA PRO A 596 23.32 16.86 2.81
C PRO A 596 23.37 15.55 3.61
N MET A 597 24.01 15.58 4.79
CA MET A 597 24.19 14.43 5.68
C MET A 597 23.23 14.45 6.88
N ALA A 598 22.34 15.44 7.01
CA ALA A 598 21.28 15.34 7.99
C ALA A 598 20.25 14.33 7.48
N PRO A 599 20.18 13.10 8.05
CA PRO A 599 19.19 12.14 7.60
C PRO A 599 17.80 12.77 7.77
N PRO A 600 16.79 12.33 7.00
CA PRO A 600 15.42 12.53 7.47
C PRO A 600 15.42 12.02 8.91
N LYS A 601 15.03 12.88 9.89
CA LYS A 601 15.14 12.62 11.35
C LYS A 601 14.33 11.40 11.87
N ALA A 602 14.00 10.48 10.97
CA ALA A 602 13.51 9.13 11.12
C ALA A 602 14.58 8.11 11.56
N GLU A 603 15.85 8.30 11.16
CA GLU A 603 16.92 7.37 11.55
C GLU A 603 17.05 7.35 13.08
N GLY A 604 16.71 6.21 13.67
CA GLY A 604 16.74 5.99 15.12
C GLY A 604 15.37 5.77 15.78
N PHE A 605 14.25 5.95 15.07
CA PHE A 605 12.96 5.53 15.59
C PHE A 605 12.66 4.09 15.20
N ARG A 606 12.84 3.17 16.15
CA ARG A 606 12.39 1.78 16.02
C ARG A 606 11.24 1.55 16.98
N TYR A 607 10.07 1.22 16.45
CA TYR A 607 8.91 0.91 17.27
C TYR A 607 9.28 -0.24 18.22
N PRO A 608 9.10 -0.06 19.54
CA PRO A 608 9.60 -1.02 20.51
C PRO A 608 8.80 -2.31 20.46
N ARG A 609 9.33 -3.38 21.06
CA ARG A 609 8.58 -4.62 21.27
C ARG A 609 7.39 -4.34 22.22
N PRO A 610 6.21 -4.96 22.04
CA PRO A 610 5.10 -4.75 22.97
C PRO A 610 5.50 -5.21 24.37
N TYR A 611 5.18 -4.42 25.40
CA TYR A 611 5.52 -4.72 26.80
C TYR A 611 4.83 -5.99 27.29
N SER A 612 3.65 -6.26 26.76
CA SER A 612 2.85 -7.46 27.02
C SER A 612 3.42 -8.75 26.38
N VAL A 613 4.64 -8.72 25.82
CA VAL A 613 5.35 -9.92 25.37
C VAL A 613 6.57 -10.13 26.27
N PRO A 614 6.70 -11.30 26.95
CA PRO A 614 7.82 -11.55 27.84
C PRO A 614 9.17 -11.43 27.10
N PRO A 615 10.22 -10.91 27.78
CA PRO A 615 11.54 -10.74 27.17
C PRO A 615 12.05 -12.09 26.66
N SER A 616 12.55 -12.11 25.41
CA SER A 616 13.17 -13.32 24.86
C SER A 616 14.45 -13.62 25.64
N PRO A 617 14.78 -14.90 25.93
CA PRO A 617 16.04 -15.24 26.56
C PRO A 617 17.18 -14.73 25.67
N SER A 618 17.91 -13.76 26.19
CA SER A 618 19.03 -13.14 25.50
C SER A 618 20.16 -14.16 25.41
N ALA A 619 20.51 -14.60 24.20
CA ALA A 619 21.69 -15.42 23.98
C ALA A 619 22.96 -14.57 24.16
N SER A 620 23.41 -14.36 25.39
CA SER A 620 24.84 -14.21 25.72
C SER A 620 25.11 -14.34 27.22
N LEU A 621 26.05 -15.24 27.52
CA LEU A 621 26.87 -15.40 28.74
C LEU A 621 26.26 -16.10 29.97
N HIS A 622 26.72 -17.35 30.11
CA HIS A 622 26.92 -18.19 31.30
C HIS A 622 26.74 -17.55 32.69
N SER A 623 25.88 -18.15 33.52
CA SER A 623 26.28 -18.67 34.85
C SER A 623 25.27 -19.70 35.40
N THR A 624 25.78 -20.90 35.65
CA THR A 624 25.38 -22.00 36.59
C THR A 624 23.92 -22.48 36.74
N PRO A 625 23.70 -23.81 36.86
CA PRO A 625 22.37 -24.40 36.91
C PRO A 625 21.82 -24.38 38.34
N HIS A 626 20.65 -23.77 38.53
CA HIS A 626 19.79 -24.13 39.65
C HIS A 626 18.67 -25.04 39.13
N HIS A 627 18.71 -26.30 39.57
CA HIS A 627 17.57 -27.19 39.57
C HIS A 627 16.53 -26.64 40.56
N SER A 628 15.34 -26.33 40.06
CA SER A 628 14.10 -26.43 40.82
C SER A 628 12.97 -26.69 39.84
N ASP A 629 12.47 -27.92 39.87
CA ASP A 629 11.13 -28.27 39.40
C ASP A 629 10.12 -27.47 40.24
N ALA A 630 9.54 -26.43 39.66
CA ALA A 630 8.29 -25.84 40.09
C ALA A 630 7.66 -25.21 38.85
N GLU A 631 6.47 -25.69 38.53
CA GLU A 631 5.55 -25.08 37.58
C GLU A 631 5.19 -23.69 38.13
N ASP A 632 5.83 -22.64 37.63
CA ASP A 632 5.38 -21.25 37.84
C ASP A 632 4.23 -20.97 36.85
N ASP A 633 3.03 -21.38 37.25
CA ASP A 633 1.74 -21.03 36.65
C ASP A 633 1.17 -19.70 37.21
N ASP A 634 1.96 -18.92 37.97
CA ASP A 634 1.47 -17.79 38.79
C ASP A 634 1.77 -16.37 38.23
N ASP A 635 2.30 -16.22 37.01
CA ASP A 635 2.52 -14.89 36.37
C ASP A 635 1.36 -14.45 35.43
N GLU A 636 0.16 -15.06 35.52
CA GLU A 636 -1.02 -14.68 34.71
C GLU A 636 -1.86 -13.50 35.29
N ASP A 637 -1.47 -12.90 36.42
CA ASP A 637 -2.32 -11.98 37.20
C ASP A 637 -1.95 -10.48 37.15
N GLU A 638 -1.11 -10.02 36.22
CA GLU A 638 -1.15 -8.59 35.85
C GLU A 638 -2.27 -8.36 34.81
N PRO A 639 -3.30 -7.54 35.11
CA PRO A 639 -4.32 -7.21 34.12
C PRO A 639 -3.64 -6.51 32.95
N TYR A 640 -3.65 -7.15 31.77
CA TYR A 640 -3.27 -6.50 30.52
C TYR A 640 -4.14 -5.25 30.33
N ASP A 641 -3.57 -4.09 30.63
CA ASP A 641 -4.19 -2.79 30.39
C ASP A 641 -3.85 -2.33 28.97
N GLU A 642 -4.82 -2.53 28.08
CA GLU A 642 -4.70 -2.18 26.67
C GLU A 642 -4.53 -0.67 26.45
N ASP A 643 -5.20 0.14 27.27
CA ASP A 643 -5.20 1.59 27.14
C ASP A 643 -3.84 2.14 27.59
N GLU A 644 -3.27 1.59 28.67
CA GLU A 644 -1.93 1.96 29.15
C GLU A 644 -0.82 1.59 28.13
N GLU A 645 -0.86 0.40 27.54
CA GLU A 645 0.10 0.01 26.52
C GLU A 645 -0.04 0.88 25.26
N ALA A 646 -1.28 1.19 24.84
CA ALA A 646 -1.55 2.05 23.70
C ALA A 646 -1.09 3.51 23.93
N GLU A 647 -1.22 4.06 25.14
CA GLU A 647 -0.71 5.40 25.46
C GLU A 647 0.82 5.46 25.39
N ARG A 648 1.51 4.47 25.96
CA ARG A 648 2.98 4.38 25.90
C ARG A 648 3.48 4.23 24.47
N ASP A 649 2.80 3.42 23.65
CA ASP A 649 3.07 3.24 22.24
C ASP A 649 2.92 4.55 21.43
N ARG A 650 1.90 5.37 21.74
CA ARG A 650 1.71 6.68 21.11
C ARG A 650 2.81 7.69 21.45
N MET A 651 3.35 7.65 22.66
CA MET A 651 4.48 8.52 23.04
C MET A 651 5.74 8.21 22.22
N ASN A 652 5.87 6.99 21.71
CA ASN A 652 6.98 6.60 20.85
C ASN A 652 6.87 7.28 19.48
N ILE A 653 5.67 7.38 18.91
CA ILE A 653 5.44 8.10 17.64
C ILE A 653 5.44 9.62 17.89
N LYS A 654 6.62 10.25 17.84
CA LYS A 654 6.72 11.72 17.95
C LYS A 654 5.83 12.40 16.91
N THR A 655 5.02 13.36 17.36
CA THR A 655 4.20 14.24 16.52
C THR A 655 5.07 15.00 15.52
N PRO A 656 4.56 15.32 14.31
CA PRO A 656 5.33 16.07 13.32
C PRO A 656 5.76 17.43 13.88
N PHE A 657 7.04 17.73 13.67
CA PHE A 657 7.58 19.07 13.89
C PHE A 657 6.87 20.05 12.95
N VAL A 658 6.18 21.06 13.49
CA VAL A 658 5.77 22.24 12.72
C VAL A 658 7.02 23.05 12.46
N LEU A 659 7.45 23.14 11.20
CA LEU A 659 8.63 23.92 10.85
C LEU A 659 8.29 25.42 10.99
N GLY A 660 8.83 26.04 12.03
CA GLY A 660 8.94 27.50 12.09
C GLY A 660 9.79 27.97 10.91
N VAL A 661 9.22 28.85 10.10
CA VAL A 661 9.92 29.52 8.99
C VAL A 661 11.11 30.26 9.58
N LEU A 662 12.34 29.83 9.28
CA LEU A 662 13.60 30.55 9.56
C LEU A 662 13.75 31.81 8.67
N GLY A 663 12.66 32.55 8.47
CA GLY A 663 12.64 33.81 7.73
C GLY A 663 12.84 35.01 8.64
N GLU A 664 12.35 34.98 9.89
CA GLU A 664 12.37 36.15 10.77
C GLU A 664 13.69 36.28 11.57
N GLU A 665 14.27 35.19 12.07
CA GLU A 665 15.53 35.27 12.82
C GLU A 665 16.75 35.59 11.94
N ALA A 666 16.77 35.09 10.70
CA ALA A 666 17.81 35.42 9.72
C ALA A 666 17.69 36.87 9.21
N ALA A 667 16.46 37.38 9.04
CA ALA A 667 16.20 38.78 8.73
C ALA A 667 16.54 39.71 9.91
N ALA A 668 16.31 39.29 11.16
CA ALA A 668 16.72 40.03 12.35
C ALA A 668 18.25 40.12 12.50
N ARG A 669 18.97 39.03 12.22
CA ARG A 669 20.45 39.01 12.20
C ARG A 669 21.07 39.82 11.06
N ARG A 670 20.39 39.95 9.92
CA ARG A 670 20.82 40.87 8.83
C ARG A 670 20.49 42.33 9.14
N ARG A 671 19.35 42.62 9.79
CA ARG A 671 18.98 43.99 10.23
C ARG A 671 19.86 44.52 11.36
N SER A 672 20.39 43.65 12.23
CA SER A 672 21.35 44.06 13.27
C SER A 672 22.75 44.35 12.71
N ARG A 673 23.20 43.64 11.66
CA ARG A 673 24.45 43.94 10.96
C ARG A 673 24.39 45.18 10.05
N ALA A 674 23.24 45.49 9.47
CA ALA A 674 23.07 46.69 8.63
C ALA A 674 22.93 48.01 9.43
N ARG A 675 22.65 47.95 10.74
CA ARG A 675 22.56 49.13 11.63
C ARG A 675 23.87 49.50 12.34
N GLY A 676 24.96 48.77 12.12
CA GLY A 676 26.25 48.99 12.78
C GLY A 676 27.27 49.83 12.00
N GLY A 677 26.90 50.39 10.84
CA GLY A 677 27.81 51.10 9.95
C GLY A 677 27.43 52.57 9.75
N GLY A 678 28.01 53.46 10.57
CA GLY A 678 28.14 54.88 10.23
C GLY A 678 27.58 55.84 11.27
N THR A 679 28.47 56.36 12.13
CA THR A 679 28.86 57.78 12.21
C THR A 679 29.84 57.94 13.38
N ARG A 680 31.13 58.11 13.08
CA ARG A 680 32.07 58.77 14.00
C ARG A 680 31.99 60.24 13.65
N ASP A 681 31.45 61.02 14.57
CA ASP A 681 31.58 62.47 14.54
C ASP A 681 32.38 62.92 15.77
N GLU A 682 33.11 64.00 15.54
CA GLU A 682 34.20 64.53 16.32
C GLU A 682 33.75 65.20 17.62
N THR A 683 34.74 65.48 18.48
CA THR A 683 34.73 66.40 19.62
C THR A 683 34.12 65.89 20.94
N ARG A 684 34.99 65.56 21.90
CA ARG A 684 35.25 66.43 23.07
C ARG A 684 36.34 65.85 23.99
N ASP A 685 37.40 66.64 24.02
CA ASP A 685 38.34 66.89 25.11
C ASP A 685 37.87 66.64 26.55
N ARG A 686 38.87 66.25 27.37
CA ARG A 686 39.00 66.39 28.85
C ARG A 686 38.16 65.42 29.70
N GLU A 687 38.67 64.75 30.73
CA GLU A 687 39.87 64.91 31.55
C GLU A 687 40.09 63.63 32.39
N ARG A 688 41.36 63.31 32.68
CA ARG A 688 41.91 62.65 33.90
C ARG A 688 41.30 61.29 34.29
N GLY A 689 42.06 60.20 34.17
CA GLY A 689 43.04 59.76 35.19
C GLY A 689 42.31 58.83 36.16
N GLY A 690 42.64 57.56 36.33
CA GLY A 690 43.91 56.85 36.32
C GLY A 690 43.72 55.63 37.25
N LEU A 691 44.68 54.70 37.17
CA LEU A 691 44.96 53.63 38.14
C LEU A 691 43.99 52.44 38.11
N GLU A 692 44.43 51.30 37.57
CA GLU A 692 45.07 50.20 38.32
C GLU A 692 44.08 49.55 39.30
N GLY A 693 43.80 48.25 39.27
CA GLY A 693 44.40 47.14 38.55
C GLY A 693 44.00 45.86 39.28
N THR A 694 44.24 44.71 38.63
CA THR A 694 44.42 43.36 39.23
C THR A 694 43.20 42.75 39.94
N ARG A 695 42.94 41.43 39.96
CA ARG A 695 43.54 40.20 39.42
C ARG A 695 42.58 39.07 39.82
N GLY A 696 42.52 38.03 38.99
CA GLY A 696 42.48 36.63 39.42
C GLY A 696 41.09 36.06 39.70
N ASP A 697 40.77 34.82 39.34
CA ASP A 697 41.52 33.73 38.67
C ASP A 697 40.54 32.98 37.75
#